data_AF-L8GHQ6-F1
#
_entry.id   AF-L8GHQ6-F1
#
_cell.length_a   1.000
_cell.length_b   1.000
_cell.length_c   1.000
_cell.angle_alpha   90.00
_cell.angle_beta   90.00
_cell.angle_gamma   90.00
#
_symmetry.space_group_name_H-M   'P 1'
#
loop_
_entity.id
_entity.type
_entity.pdbx_description
1 polymer ?
#
loop_
_entity_poly.entity_id
_entity_poly.type
_entity_poly.pdbx_seq_one_letter_code
_entity_poly.pdbx_strand_id
1 'polypeptide(L)'
;MDKPVIVKESTDSEGVDTDLMSRIIPILGAGNLKKLMGLKVLISGISGLGAEIAKNLILTGLGVVTIHDTEKVDWIDLSSHFYLTEADIGKNRAEASKAKLAELNPYVKVNLSTEPLTDDYLNQFQVVVCVDYTSEEKLLHVSEYCHAHDPAIVFIKADIRGLFCSVFSDFGPKHVIYDKTGEEPRQAIITSISNSNPAVITTHEEKPHGLGEGDYVEFCEVKGMVEINNPDRDSEEAGEKKEVSPLAAVKVLSTKGLYGLEVELDTTNFQPYSGGGLINQIKVEEHVSFKSYRESLEHPGEFMISDFAKFGRAEQLHFGFQALHKFQAKHSALPEPGNAEHAAEVVQIAKDLNANANQGTHKVEEIDENLISKLALTARGNLNPMAAFVGGIVAQEVIKVTGKFNPVTQWFYFDSLECLPEQPVSVPKLEGTRYDGQIAVFGTDFQKQLGNLQLFLVGAGALGCEFLKNFALMGISAGEEGLLSLTDMDNIEKSNLSRQFLFRDSDIGKMKSACASAAAKKMNPNLRIKASEVPVGEDTEDTWNDTFWSGQDLVVNALDNIKARLYVDSQCVRYLKPLLESGTLGTKANSQVIVPRMTESYGSSRDPPDTAIPMCTLKNFPHQIEHTIEWGRDKFAGYFTNAVEDANNWVSGSDFLDRIKQVESYAAKKERLQSCLQLLKLYNYGKADFQTCVEWARLQFEELFHNTIAQLLYNFPLDATTSTGAPFWSGPKRPPTPLKFDPNNATHLDFIIAAANLLAFNFHVPQVRDKDQVKEMVGKVHVPPFSPQQGVKIKSGETDTTEEGAEDDEQKVANLIAELGQLDKAKYPVGESGRCFEPAQFEKDDDSNYHISFITQASNLRAANYKIQPADFHKTKKIAGRIIPAIATTTAMITGLVGLELYKVVQGASVPIERYRNSFVNLALPSFVQSEPMPCTKNKSDPAKGLKYYPEGWTLWDNFVIDEGDITFQQLLDLFKAKHNLEVTSVSCGTTLVYNPYFPNHKNRLGTKISEFVRTSVPSYDLKDTDKHMYIVVLTEDEEGNDVEIPDPVILKFK
;
A
#
# COMPACT_ATOMS: atom_id res chain seq x y z
N MET A 1 -30.93 31.57 -0.08
CA MET A 1 -30.29 30.27 0.22
C MET A 1 -30.07 29.62 -1.12
N ASP A 2 -28.92 29.93 -1.73
CA ASP A 2 -28.54 29.41 -3.02
C ASP A 2 -28.16 27.94 -2.88
N LYS A 3 -28.68 27.11 -3.79
CA LYS A 3 -28.30 25.70 -3.90
C LYS A 3 -26.79 25.64 -4.14
N PRO A 4 -26.05 24.71 -3.50
CA PRO A 4 -24.65 24.53 -3.80
C PRO A 4 -24.53 24.18 -5.29
N VAL A 5 -23.68 24.93 -5.99
CA VAL A 5 -23.25 24.61 -7.34
C VAL A 5 -22.62 23.22 -7.26
N ILE A 6 -23.28 22.23 -7.89
CA ILE A 6 -22.70 20.91 -8.08
C ILE A 6 -21.43 21.14 -8.91
N VAL A 7 -20.27 20.96 -8.26
CA VAL A 7 -18.96 20.96 -8.92
C VAL A 7 -19.04 19.94 -10.04
N LYS A 8 -18.71 20.35 -11.29
CA LYS A 8 -18.56 19.42 -12.40
C LYS A 8 -17.65 18.27 -11.95
N GLU A 9 -18.13 17.04 -12.08
CA GLU A 9 -17.33 15.83 -11.87
C GLU A 9 -15.99 15.98 -12.61
N SER A 10 -14.89 15.71 -11.90
CA SER A 10 -13.48 15.73 -12.37
C SER A 10 -13.24 14.60 -13.38
N THR A 11 -13.96 14.68 -14.49
CA THR A 11 -13.76 13.82 -15.66
C THR A 11 -12.57 14.34 -16.44
N ASP A 12 -11.59 13.47 -16.66
CA ASP A 12 -10.46 13.82 -17.55
C ASP A 12 -10.92 13.92 -19.01
N SER A 13 -9.99 14.28 -19.90
CA SER A 13 -10.24 14.34 -21.34
C SER A 13 -10.65 12.98 -21.95
N GLU A 14 -10.49 11.88 -21.20
CA GLU A 14 -10.82 10.53 -21.60
C GLU A 14 -12.19 10.05 -21.07
N GLY A 15 -12.85 10.82 -20.21
CA GLY A 15 -14.15 10.53 -19.62
C GLY A 15 -14.11 9.69 -18.34
N VAL A 16 -12.94 9.57 -17.71
CA VAL A 16 -12.73 8.82 -16.45
C VAL A 16 -12.98 9.73 -15.25
N ASP A 17 -13.78 9.28 -14.27
CA ASP A 17 -13.92 9.96 -12.98
C ASP A 17 -12.64 9.79 -12.16
N THR A 18 -11.78 10.81 -12.22
CA THR A 18 -10.41 10.73 -11.68
C THR A 18 -10.36 10.72 -10.16
N ASP A 19 -11.38 11.24 -9.47
CA ASP A 19 -11.47 11.18 -8.01
C ASP A 19 -11.81 9.76 -7.54
N LEU A 20 -12.83 9.14 -8.15
CA LEU A 20 -13.25 7.78 -7.83
C LEU A 20 -12.14 6.76 -8.15
N MET A 21 -11.51 6.90 -9.32
CA MET A 21 -10.49 5.98 -9.84
C MET A 21 -9.05 6.35 -9.43
N SER A 22 -8.86 7.37 -8.58
CA SER A 22 -7.56 7.95 -8.20
C SER A 22 -6.50 6.93 -7.75
N ARG A 23 -6.91 5.83 -7.12
CA ARG A 23 -5.99 4.78 -6.62
C ARG A 23 -5.72 3.66 -7.63
N ILE A 24 -6.54 3.56 -8.67
CA ILE A 24 -6.41 2.57 -9.76
C ILE A 24 -5.64 3.16 -10.94
N ILE A 25 -5.80 4.46 -11.23
CA ILE A 25 -5.07 5.16 -12.31
C ILE A 25 -3.54 4.91 -12.23
N PRO A 26 -2.88 4.99 -11.05
CA PRO A 26 -1.45 4.71 -10.95
C PRO A 26 -1.04 3.26 -11.29
N ILE A 27 -1.99 2.32 -11.34
CA ILE A 27 -1.76 0.89 -11.61
C ILE A 27 -1.94 0.61 -13.10
N LEU A 28 -3.06 1.07 -13.67
CA LEU A 28 -3.46 0.74 -15.04
C LEU A 28 -3.10 1.82 -16.06
N GLY A 29 -3.09 3.09 -15.63
CA GLY A 29 -3.10 4.25 -16.51
C GLY A 29 -4.51 4.55 -17.06
N ALA A 30 -4.80 5.83 -17.32
CA ALA A 30 -6.10 6.29 -17.82
C ALA A 30 -6.51 5.58 -19.13
N GLY A 31 -5.57 5.42 -20.07
CA GLY A 31 -5.84 4.77 -21.35
C GLY A 31 -6.30 3.31 -21.22
N ASN A 32 -5.77 2.54 -20.26
CA ASN A 32 -6.24 1.16 -20.04
C ASN A 32 -7.57 1.14 -19.27
N LEU A 33 -7.81 2.07 -18.35
CA LEU A 33 -9.13 2.23 -17.72
C LEU A 33 -10.22 2.52 -18.76
N LYS A 34 -9.93 3.39 -19.73
CA LYS A 34 -10.84 3.66 -20.85
C LYS A 34 -11.13 2.41 -21.68
N LYS A 35 -10.13 1.55 -21.93
CA LYS A 35 -10.35 0.24 -22.57
C LYS A 35 -11.32 -0.60 -21.73
N LEU A 36 -11.13 -0.69 -20.41
CA LEU A 36 -12.03 -1.43 -19.51
C LEU A 36 -13.47 -0.91 -19.53
N MET A 37 -13.66 0.41 -19.59
CA MET A 37 -14.98 1.03 -19.72
C MET A 37 -15.70 0.67 -21.03
N GLY A 38 -14.97 0.19 -22.05
CA GLY A 38 -15.54 -0.32 -23.29
C GLY A 38 -15.83 -1.83 -23.29
N LEU A 39 -15.36 -2.58 -22.29
CA LEU A 39 -15.50 -4.04 -22.25
C LEU A 39 -16.88 -4.50 -21.77
N LYS A 40 -17.35 -5.59 -22.38
CA LYS A 40 -18.52 -6.36 -21.95
C LYS A 40 -18.06 -7.75 -21.50
N VAL A 41 -18.31 -8.03 -20.23
CA VAL A 41 -17.92 -9.29 -19.58
C VAL A 41 -19.16 -10.06 -19.16
N LEU A 42 -19.17 -11.36 -19.46
CA LEU A 42 -20.14 -12.32 -18.95
C LEU A 42 -19.51 -13.10 -17.80
N ILE A 43 -20.21 -13.18 -16.67
CA ILE A 43 -19.89 -14.08 -15.55
C ILE A 43 -21.03 -15.08 -15.46
N SER A 44 -20.73 -16.34 -15.72
CA SER A 44 -21.67 -17.44 -15.64
C SER A 44 -21.39 -18.30 -14.41
N GLY A 45 -22.39 -18.41 -13.53
CA GLY A 45 -22.28 -18.92 -12.18
C GLY A 45 -22.09 -17.78 -11.18
N ILE A 46 -23.13 -17.50 -10.39
CA ILE A 46 -23.18 -16.47 -9.34
C ILE A 46 -23.26 -17.18 -7.98
N SER A 47 -22.34 -18.12 -7.75
CA SER A 47 -21.96 -18.59 -6.42
C SER A 47 -21.23 -17.45 -5.66
N GLY A 48 -20.70 -17.73 -4.46
CA GLY A 48 -19.87 -16.74 -3.77
C GLY A 48 -18.63 -16.33 -4.56
N LEU A 49 -18.02 -17.25 -5.32
CA LEU A 49 -16.90 -16.93 -6.22
C LEU A 49 -17.35 -16.00 -7.34
N GLY A 50 -18.47 -16.30 -8.00
CA GLY A 50 -19.02 -15.45 -9.07
C GLY A 50 -19.37 -14.05 -8.58
N ALA A 51 -19.95 -13.94 -7.39
CA ALA A 51 -20.24 -12.66 -6.75
C ALA A 51 -18.97 -11.87 -6.42
N GLU A 52 -17.91 -12.53 -5.96
CA GLU A 52 -16.62 -11.90 -5.67
C GLU A 52 -15.96 -11.34 -6.94
N ILE A 53 -15.97 -12.12 -8.02
CA ILE A 53 -15.47 -11.69 -9.34
C ILE A 53 -16.27 -10.48 -9.82
N ALA A 54 -17.61 -10.56 -9.76
CA ALA A 54 -18.49 -9.47 -10.17
C ALA A 54 -18.22 -8.18 -9.38
N LYS A 55 -18.12 -8.26 -8.06
CA LYS A 55 -17.77 -7.12 -7.19
C LYS A 55 -16.48 -6.46 -7.66
N ASN A 56 -15.40 -7.21 -7.80
CA ASN A 56 -14.09 -6.66 -8.15
C ASN A 56 -14.09 -5.98 -9.52
N LEU A 57 -14.78 -6.58 -10.51
CA LEU A 57 -14.90 -6.00 -11.84
C LEU A 57 -15.74 -4.72 -11.88
N ILE A 58 -16.85 -4.69 -11.14
CA ILE A 58 -17.71 -3.50 -11.05
C ILE A 58 -16.95 -2.34 -10.38
N LEU A 59 -16.21 -2.62 -9.31
CA LEU A 59 -15.41 -1.61 -8.60
C LEU A 59 -14.26 -1.05 -9.44
N THR A 60 -13.71 -1.85 -10.36
CA THR A 60 -12.63 -1.41 -11.27
C THR A 60 -13.14 -0.51 -12.41
N GLY A 61 -14.46 -0.36 -12.58
CA GLY A 61 -15.05 0.54 -13.57
C GLY A 61 -15.19 -0.07 -14.97
N LEU A 62 -15.45 -1.38 -15.07
CA LEU A 62 -15.77 -2.02 -16.35
C LEU A 62 -17.02 -1.41 -17.00
N GLY A 63 -17.12 -1.46 -18.33
CA GLY A 63 -18.29 -0.93 -19.04
C GLY A 63 -19.58 -1.69 -18.71
N VAL A 64 -19.58 -3.00 -18.96
CA VAL A 64 -20.74 -3.86 -18.74
C VAL A 64 -20.32 -5.16 -18.07
N VAL A 65 -20.99 -5.51 -16.97
CA VAL A 65 -20.90 -6.82 -16.34
C VAL A 65 -22.25 -7.50 -16.45
N THR A 66 -22.32 -8.61 -17.16
CA THR A 66 -23.53 -9.43 -17.27
C THR A 66 -23.39 -10.63 -16.36
N ILE A 67 -24.27 -10.75 -15.38
CA ILE A 67 -24.33 -11.90 -14.49
C ILE A 67 -25.33 -12.92 -15.05
N HIS A 68 -24.92 -14.18 -15.09
CA HIS A 68 -25.73 -15.29 -15.56
C HIS A 68 -25.70 -16.44 -14.55
N ASP A 69 -26.87 -16.97 -14.21
CA ASP A 69 -26.98 -18.18 -13.40
C ASP A 69 -28.30 -18.89 -13.65
N THR A 70 -28.29 -20.22 -13.65
CA THR A 70 -29.49 -21.05 -13.78
C THR A 70 -29.91 -21.69 -12.46
N GLU A 71 -29.06 -21.62 -11.43
CA GLU A 71 -29.30 -22.27 -10.15
C GLU A 71 -30.08 -21.39 -9.18
N LYS A 72 -30.72 -22.06 -8.22
CA LYS A 72 -31.42 -21.41 -7.11
C LYS A 72 -30.50 -21.27 -5.91
N VAL A 73 -30.76 -20.25 -5.10
CA VAL A 73 -30.12 -20.04 -3.81
C VAL A 73 -30.44 -21.22 -2.88
N ASP A 74 -29.40 -21.82 -2.31
CA ASP A 74 -29.46 -22.81 -1.25
C ASP A 74 -28.62 -22.37 -0.04
N TRP A 75 -28.74 -23.06 1.10
CA TRP A 75 -28.03 -22.76 2.34
C TRP A 75 -26.52 -22.66 2.16
N ILE A 76 -25.96 -23.53 1.31
CA ILE A 76 -24.52 -23.58 1.06
C ILE A 76 -23.99 -22.34 0.35
N ASP A 77 -24.82 -21.63 -0.42
CA ASP A 77 -24.41 -20.40 -1.10
C ASP A 77 -24.15 -19.27 -0.10
N LEU A 78 -24.89 -19.23 1.01
CA LEU A 78 -24.76 -18.19 2.04
C LEU A 78 -23.43 -18.25 2.81
N SER A 79 -22.66 -19.35 2.67
CA SER A 79 -21.33 -19.50 3.28
C SER A 79 -20.27 -18.63 2.61
N SER A 80 -20.48 -18.20 1.37
CA SER A 80 -19.55 -17.32 0.64
C SER A 80 -20.19 -16.20 -0.15
N HIS A 81 -21.50 -16.22 -0.38
CA HIS A 81 -22.17 -15.18 -1.13
C HIS A 81 -22.70 -14.05 -0.21
N PHE A 82 -21.92 -12.96 -0.12
CA PHE A 82 -22.17 -11.80 0.77
C PHE A 82 -23.42 -10.95 0.47
N TYR A 83 -24.16 -11.25 -0.59
CA TYR A 83 -25.37 -10.52 -0.99
C TYR A 83 -26.64 -11.34 -0.90
N LEU A 84 -26.54 -12.65 -0.75
CA LEU A 84 -27.70 -13.50 -0.51
C LEU A 84 -28.07 -13.47 0.97
N THR A 85 -29.36 -13.54 1.24
CA THR A 85 -29.93 -13.64 2.58
C THR A 85 -30.77 -14.90 2.71
N GLU A 86 -31.12 -15.29 3.93
CA GLU A 86 -32.00 -16.45 4.15
C GLU A 86 -33.36 -16.30 3.45
N ALA A 87 -33.83 -15.06 3.26
CA ALA A 87 -35.05 -14.76 2.54
C ALA A 87 -34.95 -14.94 1.00
N ASP A 88 -33.75 -15.20 0.48
CA ASP A 88 -33.50 -15.43 -0.94
C ASP A 88 -33.46 -16.92 -1.30
N ILE A 89 -33.45 -17.83 -0.32
CA ILE A 89 -33.46 -19.28 -0.54
C ILE A 89 -34.61 -19.66 -1.50
N GLY A 90 -34.26 -20.41 -2.55
CA GLY A 90 -35.18 -20.83 -3.61
C GLY A 90 -35.37 -19.84 -4.77
N LYS A 91 -34.91 -18.58 -4.66
CA LYS A 91 -34.84 -17.64 -5.79
C LYS A 91 -33.64 -17.95 -6.68
N ASN A 92 -33.60 -17.46 -7.91
CA ASN A 92 -32.40 -17.55 -8.74
C ASN A 92 -31.26 -16.67 -8.16
N ARG A 93 -30.03 -17.18 -8.14
CA ARG A 93 -28.88 -16.48 -7.54
C ARG A 93 -28.56 -15.15 -8.23
N ALA A 94 -28.58 -15.12 -9.56
CA ALA A 94 -28.30 -13.90 -10.32
C ALA A 94 -29.40 -12.84 -10.15
N GLU A 95 -30.68 -13.25 -10.14
CA GLU A 95 -31.82 -12.37 -9.86
C GLU A 95 -31.72 -11.73 -8.47
N ALA A 96 -31.40 -12.52 -7.44
CA ALA A 96 -31.28 -12.06 -6.06
C ALA A 96 -30.11 -11.08 -5.86
N SER A 97 -29.04 -11.22 -6.65
CA SER A 97 -27.80 -10.45 -6.48
C SER A 97 -27.70 -9.18 -7.32
N LYS A 98 -28.42 -9.10 -8.45
CA LYS A 98 -28.30 -8.02 -9.44
C LYS A 98 -28.34 -6.62 -8.82
N ALA A 99 -29.34 -6.32 -8.00
CA ALA A 99 -29.55 -4.97 -7.48
C ALA A 99 -28.37 -4.51 -6.61
N LYS A 100 -27.91 -5.37 -5.68
CA LYS A 100 -26.80 -5.07 -4.77
C LYS A 100 -25.46 -4.94 -5.49
N LEU A 101 -25.25 -5.71 -6.56
CA LEU A 101 -24.07 -5.57 -7.42
C LEU A 101 -24.08 -4.26 -8.19
N ALA A 102 -25.23 -3.85 -8.75
CA ALA A 102 -25.36 -2.59 -9.48
C ALA A 102 -25.11 -1.34 -8.63
N GLU A 103 -25.35 -1.41 -7.32
CA GLU A 103 -25.10 -0.31 -6.38
C GLU A 103 -23.61 -0.03 -6.13
N LEU A 104 -22.70 -0.95 -6.48
CA LEU A 104 -21.28 -0.81 -6.18
C LEU A 104 -20.60 0.30 -6.99
N ASN A 105 -21.02 0.49 -8.25
CA ASN A 105 -20.46 1.51 -9.11
C ASN A 105 -21.52 1.95 -10.14
N PRO A 106 -22.06 3.18 -10.03
CA PRO A 106 -23.13 3.67 -10.91
C PRO A 106 -22.69 3.82 -12.38
N TYR A 107 -21.39 3.84 -12.66
CA TYR A 107 -20.85 3.93 -14.02
C TYR A 107 -20.82 2.57 -14.74
N VAL A 108 -20.98 1.45 -14.01
CA VAL A 108 -20.94 0.10 -14.58
C VAL A 108 -22.35 -0.43 -14.81
N LYS A 109 -22.65 -0.84 -16.04
CA LYS A 109 -23.95 -1.45 -16.35
C LYS A 109 -23.96 -2.92 -15.92
N VAL A 110 -24.80 -3.26 -14.95
CA VAL A 110 -25.02 -4.66 -14.52
C VAL A 110 -26.26 -5.25 -15.18
N ASN A 111 -26.07 -6.20 -16.09
CA ASN A 111 -27.14 -6.95 -16.76
C ASN A 111 -27.34 -8.32 -16.12
N LEU A 112 -28.50 -8.93 -16.38
CA LEU A 112 -28.89 -10.23 -15.87
C LEU A 112 -29.33 -11.13 -17.03
N SER A 113 -28.95 -12.40 -16.99
CA SER A 113 -29.52 -13.46 -17.82
C SER A 113 -29.73 -14.74 -17.02
N THR A 114 -30.80 -15.47 -17.31
CA THR A 114 -31.09 -16.82 -16.80
C THR A 114 -31.30 -17.81 -17.95
N GLU A 115 -31.08 -17.35 -19.19
CA GLU A 115 -31.28 -18.13 -20.41
C GLU A 115 -30.03 -18.96 -20.74
N PRO A 116 -30.18 -20.12 -21.41
CA PRO A 116 -29.04 -20.92 -21.85
C PRO A 116 -28.04 -20.12 -22.70
N LEU A 117 -26.74 -20.38 -22.50
CA LEU A 117 -25.66 -19.75 -23.26
C LEU A 117 -25.58 -20.34 -24.68
N THR A 118 -26.16 -19.65 -25.64
CA THR A 118 -26.03 -19.95 -27.07
C THR A 118 -24.86 -19.18 -27.70
N ASP A 119 -24.29 -19.69 -28.79
CA ASP A 119 -23.29 -19.02 -29.63
C ASP A 119 -23.61 -17.54 -29.91
N ASP A 120 -24.83 -17.25 -30.41
CA ASP A 120 -25.28 -15.87 -30.71
C ASP A 120 -25.30 -14.96 -29.48
N TYR A 121 -25.48 -15.53 -28.30
CA TYR A 121 -25.45 -14.79 -27.04
C TYR A 121 -24.01 -14.49 -26.62
N LEU A 122 -23.10 -15.44 -26.79
CA LEU A 122 -21.67 -15.28 -26.48
C LEU A 122 -21.01 -14.18 -27.33
N ASN A 123 -21.44 -14.00 -28.59
CA ASN A 123 -20.94 -12.96 -29.51
C ASN A 123 -21.02 -11.52 -29.00
N GLN A 124 -21.79 -11.28 -27.94
CA GLN A 124 -21.96 -9.95 -27.36
C GLN A 124 -20.83 -9.55 -26.40
N PHE A 125 -19.97 -10.50 -26.02
CA PHE A 125 -18.97 -10.33 -24.96
C PHE A 125 -17.54 -10.42 -25.52
N GLN A 126 -16.62 -9.72 -24.85
CA GLN A 126 -15.18 -9.84 -25.11
C GLN A 126 -14.52 -10.82 -24.14
N VAL A 127 -15.15 -11.06 -22.98
CA VAL A 127 -14.66 -11.99 -21.96
C VAL A 127 -15.82 -12.80 -21.41
N VAL A 128 -15.63 -14.10 -21.28
CA VAL A 128 -16.57 -15.04 -20.67
C VAL A 128 -15.87 -15.76 -19.52
N VAL A 129 -16.44 -15.63 -18.33
CA VAL A 129 -15.96 -16.28 -17.11
C VAL A 129 -16.95 -17.35 -16.68
N CYS A 130 -16.50 -18.60 -16.57
CA CYS A 130 -17.31 -19.73 -16.10
C CYS A 130 -16.87 -20.14 -14.69
N VAL A 131 -17.82 -20.16 -13.75
CA VAL A 131 -17.58 -20.37 -12.32
C VAL A 131 -18.34 -21.59 -11.81
N ASP A 132 -17.66 -22.48 -11.09
CA ASP A 132 -18.28 -23.64 -10.42
C ASP A 132 -19.15 -24.51 -11.34
N TYR A 133 -18.72 -24.67 -12.59
CA TYR A 133 -19.50 -25.34 -13.62
C TYR A 133 -19.62 -26.84 -13.36
N THR A 134 -20.82 -27.37 -13.55
CA THR A 134 -21.14 -28.78 -13.27
C THR A 134 -21.22 -29.65 -14.52
N SER A 135 -21.29 -29.04 -15.72
CA SER A 135 -21.40 -29.73 -17.00
C SER A 135 -20.13 -29.55 -17.84
N GLU A 136 -19.34 -30.61 -17.94
CA GLU A 136 -18.13 -30.66 -18.77
C GLU A 136 -18.44 -30.41 -20.25
N GLU A 137 -19.56 -30.95 -20.76
CA GLU A 137 -20.01 -30.75 -22.14
C GLU A 137 -20.29 -29.27 -22.45
N LYS A 138 -21.05 -28.58 -21.59
CA LYS A 138 -21.32 -27.14 -21.76
C LYS A 138 -20.04 -26.32 -21.67
N LEU A 139 -19.15 -26.67 -20.74
CA LEU A 139 -17.88 -25.98 -20.56
C LEU A 139 -17.01 -26.09 -21.82
N LEU A 140 -16.87 -27.30 -22.36
CA LEU A 140 -16.15 -27.55 -23.62
C LEU A 140 -16.79 -26.81 -24.80
N HIS A 141 -18.11 -26.78 -24.90
CA HIS A 141 -18.77 -26.06 -25.98
C HIS A 141 -18.49 -24.55 -25.92
N VAL A 142 -18.68 -23.93 -24.74
CA VAL A 142 -18.44 -22.48 -24.55
C VAL A 142 -16.96 -22.14 -24.77
N SER A 143 -16.04 -22.93 -24.21
CA SER A 143 -14.59 -22.65 -24.32
C SER A 143 -14.10 -22.74 -25.76
N GLU A 144 -14.52 -23.78 -26.51
CA GLU A 144 -14.09 -23.95 -27.89
C GLU A 144 -14.71 -22.89 -28.81
N TYR A 145 -15.96 -22.47 -28.55
CA TYR A 145 -16.57 -21.36 -29.26
C TYR A 145 -15.80 -20.05 -29.06
N CYS A 146 -15.49 -19.72 -27.80
CA CYS A 146 -14.73 -18.52 -27.45
C CYS A 146 -13.34 -18.49 -28.12
N HIS A 147 -12.63 -19.62 -28.09
CA HIS A 147 -11.30 -19.76 -28.69
C HIS A 147 -11.33 -19.62 -30.22
N ALA A 148 -12.34 -20.20 -30.89
CA ALA A 148 -12.45 -20.20 -32.35
C ALA A 148 -13.07 -18.93 -32.94
N HIS A 149 -13.67 -18.06 -32.12
CA HIS A 149 -14.24 -16.79 -32.56
C HIS A 149 -13.16 -15.82 -33.09
N ASP A 150 -13.54 -14.87 -33.96
CA ASP A 150 -12.62 -13.87 -34.54
C ASP A 150 -13.18 -12.44 -34.39
N PRO A 151 -12.57 -11.56 -33.57
CA PRO A 151 -11.43 -11.83 -32.69
C PRO A 151 -11.80 -12.77 -31.54
N ALA A 152 -10.86 -13.59 -31.06
CA ALA A 152 -11.12 -14.55 -29.99
C ALA A 152 -11.77 -13.89 -28.76
N ILE A 153 -12.77 -14.55 -28.19
CA ILE A 153 -13.38 -14.15 -26.91
C ILE A 153 -12.51 -14.74 -25.81
N VAL A 154 -12.06 -13.91 -24.88
CA VAL A 154 -11.23 -14.41 -23.77
C VAL A 154 -12.08 -15.30 -22.88
N PHE A 155 -11.61 -16.50 -22.63
CA PHE A 155 -12.29 -17.49 -21.81
C PHE A 155 -11.51 -17.74 -20.52
N ILE A 156 -12.19 -17.61 -19.38
CA ILE A 156 -11.60 -17.91 -18.07
C ILE A 156 -12.53 -18.87 -17.33
N LYS A 157 -11.97 -19.91 -16.75
CA LYS A 157 -12.69 -20.88 -15.92
C LYS A 157 -12.11 -20.86 -14.51
N ALA A 158 -12.96 -20.85 -13.49
CA ALA A 158 -12.55 -20.98 -12.10
C ALA A 158 -13.48 -21.89 -11.30
N ASP A 159 -12.92 -22.80 -10.51
CA ASP A 159 -13.66 -23.65 -9.56
C ASP A 159 -13.04 -23.58 -8.16
N ILE A 160 -13.89 -23.59 -7.13
CA ILE A 160 -13.48 -23.82 -5.74
C ILE A 160 -14.19 -25.07 -5.20
N ARG A 161 -13.42 -25.97 -4.60
CA ARG A 161 -13.93 -27.19 -3.96
C ARG A 161 -13.29 -27.31 -2.58
N GLY A 162 -13.96 -26.79 -1.56
CA GLY A 162 -13.42 -26.70 -0.20
C GLY A 162 -12.14 -25.87 -0.15
N LEU A 163 -11.03 -26.51 0.22
CA LEU A 163 -9.71 -25.89 0.34
C LEU A 163 -8.89 -25.92 -0.96
N PHE A 164 -9.50 -26.33 -2.08
CA PHE A 164 -8.85 -26.45 -3.38
C PHE A 164 -9.45 -25.48 -4.40
N CYS A 165 -8.64 -25.02 -5.34
CA CYS A 165 -9.14 -24.33 -6.53
C CYS A 165 -8.40 -24.68 -7.81
N SER A 166 -9.06 -24.46 -8.93
CA SER A 166 -8.45 -24.47 -10.26
C SER A 166 -8.88 -23.23 -11.05
N VAL A 167 -7.91 -22.56 -11.68
CA VAL A 167 -8.13 -21.43 -12.60
C VAL A 167 -7.47 -21.76 -13.93
N PHE A 168 -8.18 -21.50 -15.02
CA PHE A 168 -7.71 -21.66 -16.39
C PHE A 168 -7.98 -20.38 -17.18
N SER A 169 -6.99 -19.92 -17.95
CA SER A 169 -7.05 -18.71 -18.77
C SER A 169 -6.73 -19.03 -20.23
N ASP A 170 -7.60 -18.62 -21.14
CA ASP A 170 -7.42 -18.69 -22.59
C ASP A 170 -7.74 -17.34 -23.24
N PHE A 171 -6.69 -16.64 -23.67
CA PHE A 171 -6.80 -15.33 -24.32
C PHE A 171 -6.80 -15.46 -25.86
N GLY A 172 -6.98 -16.68 -26.37
CA GLY A 172 -6.98 -17.01 -27.78
C GLY A 172 -5.58 -17.16 -28.39
N PRO A 173 -5.52 -17.51 -29.68
CA PRO A 173 -4.26 -17.79 -30.38
C PRO A 173 -3.41 -16.53 -30.65
N LYS A 174 -3.95 -15.33 -30.41
CA LYS A 174 -3.29 -14.04 -30.69
C LYS A 174 -3.62 -13.02 -29.60
N HIS A 175 -2.84 -12.99 -28.54
CA HIS A 175 -2.90 -11.94 -27.52
C HIS A 175 -1.64 -11.08 -27.57
N VAL A 176 -1.79 -9.77 -27.29
CA VAL A 176 -0.68 -8.81 -27.26
C VAL A 176 -0.54 -8.22 -25.87
N ILE A 177 0.65 -8.35 -25.29
CA ILE A 177 0.99 -7.77 -24.00
C ILE A 177 1.87 -6.53 -24.26
N TYR A 178 1.42 -5.37 -23.81
CA TYR A 178 2.13 -4.10 -23.95
C TYR A 178 3.03 -3.78 -22.75
N ASP A 179 2.70 -4.33 -21.57
CA ASP A 179 3.52 -4.16 -20.37
C ASP A 179 3.30 -5.33 -19.42
N LYS A 180 4.30 -6.20 -19.27
CA LYS A 180 4.22 -7.42 -18.48
C LYS A 180 4.20 -7.18 -16.96
N THR A 181 4.75 -6.06 -16.49
CA THR A 181 5.09 -5.90 -15.06
C THR A 181 4.30 -4.78 -14.38
N GLY A 182 3.89 -3.76 -15.13
CA GLY A 182 3.31 -2.54 -14.56
C GLY A 182 4.27 -1.66 -13.76
N GLU A 183 5.55 -2.00 -13.76
CA GLU A 183 6.57 -1.17 -13.13
C GLU A 183 6.85 0.05 -14.02
N GLU A 184 7.04 1.20 -13.39
CA GLU A 184 7.45 2.42 -14.08
C GLU A 184 8.78 2.17 -14.82
N PRO A 185 8.93 2.66 -16.07
CA PRO A 185 10.17 2.50 -16.81
C PRO A 185 11.36 3.09 -16.07
N ARG A 186 12.46 2.33 -15.98
CA ARG A 186 13.69 2.74 -15.29
C ARG A 186 14.45 3.79 -16.10
N GLN A 187 15.14 4.69 -15.41
CA GLN A 187 16.01 5.70 -16.01
C GLN A 187 17.35 5.74 -15.27
N ALA A 188 18.45 5.95 -16.01
CA ALA A 188 19.76 6.19 -15.41
C ALA A 188 20.55 7.27 -16.16
N ILE A 189 21.48 7.92 -15.45
CA ILE A 189 22.36 8.94 -16.01
C ILE A 189 23.61 8.27 -16.57
N ILE A 190 24.00 8.62 -17.79
CA ILE A 190 25.16 8.08 -18.48
C ILE A 190 26.43 8.82 -18.04
N THR A 191 27.50 8.07 -17.78
CA THR A 191 28.83 8.60 -17.49
C THR A 191 29.81 8.34 -18.64
N SER A 192 29.68 7.22 -19.34
CA SER A 192 30.46 6.93 -20.55
C SER A 192 29.77 5.95 -21.49
N ILE A 193 30.15 6.02 -22.77
CA ILE A 193 29.75 5.09 -23.83
C ILE A 193 31.00 4.73 -24.63
N SER A 194 31.26 3.44 -24.83
CA SER A 194 32.37 2.98 -25.68
C SER A 194 32.03 3.11 -27.17
N ASN A 195 33.06 3.26 -28.01
CA ASN A 195 32.96 3.07 -29.47
C ASN A 195 33.31 1.61 -29.80
N SER A 196 32.37 0.68 -29.58
CA SER A 196 32.59 -0.75 -29.76
C SER A 196 31.34 -1.48 -30.26
N ASN A 197 31.49 -2.75 -30.61
CA ASN A 197 30.39 -3.65 -30.94
C ASN A 197 30.52 -4.96 -30.14
N PRO A 198 29.61 -5.25 -29.20
CA PRO A 198 28.52 -4.38 -28.73
C PRO A 198 29.02 -3.16 -27.95
N ALA A 199 28.20 -2.12 -27.87
CA ALA A 199 28.49 -0.92 -27.09
C ALA A 199 28.39 -1.21 -25.58
N VAL A 200 29.29 -0.61 -24.80
CA VAL A 200 29.32 -0.68 -23.34
C VAL A 200 29.01 0.70 -22.77
N ILE A 201 28.02 0.75 -21.89
CA ILE A 201 27.55 1.98 -21.25
C ILE A 201 27.87 1.88 -19.76
N THR A 202 28.41 2.95 -19.20
CA THR A 202 28.55 3.11 -17.76
C THR A 202 27.58 4.18 -17.28
N THR A 203 26.89 3.92 -16.17
CA THR A 203 25.96 4.85 -15.54
C THR A 203 26.54 5.47 -14.26
N HIS A 204 25.88 6.49 -13.74
CA HIS A 204 26.31 7.17 -12.52
C HIS A 204 26.23 6.26 -11.28
N GLU A 205 27.18 6.39 -10.34
CA GLU A 205 27.32 5.48 -9.20
C GLU A 205 26.36 5.80 -8.03
N GLU A 206 25.74 6.98 -8.00
CA GLU A 206 24.78 7.35 -6.93
C GLU A 206 23.54 6.45 -6.90
N LYS A 207 23.14 5.88 -8.05
CA LYS A 207 21.96 5.02 -8.15
C LYS A 207 22.19 3.92 -9.19
N PRO A 208 22.00 2.63 -8.84
CA PRO A 208 22.05 1.54 -9.81
C PRO A 208 21.07 1.76 -10.97
N HIS A 209 21.45 1.35 -12.20
CA HIS A 209 20.57 1.49 -13.36
C HIS A 209 19.27 0.70 -13.22
N GLY A 210 19.30 -0.40 -12.47
CA GLY A 210 18.19 -1.30 -12.24
C GLY A 210 17.76 -2.11 -13.47
N LEU A 211 18.15 -1.78 -14.69
CA LEU A 211 17.86 -2.57 -15.90
C LEU A 211 18.36 -4.03 -15.82
N GLY A 212 17.62 -4.96 -16.42
CA GLY A 212 17.94 -6.38 -16.53
C GLY A 212 18.29 -6.81 -17.96
N GLU A 213 18.82 -8.03 -18.10
CA GLU A 213 19.04 -8.65 -19.40
C GLU A 213 17.71 -8.83 -20.14
N GLY A 214 17.69 -8.48 -21.43
CA GLY A 214 16.50 -8.52 -22.27
C GLY A 214 15.57 -7.31 -22.18
N ASP A 215 15.84 -6.36 -21.29
CA ASP A 215 15.17 -5.05 -21.31
C ASP A 215 15.48 -4.30 -22.62
N TYR A 216 14.60 -3.39 -23.00
CA TYR A 216 14.82 -2.47 -24.12
C TYR A 216 14.96 -1.05 -23.59
N VAL A 217 15.83 -0.27 -24.23
CA VAL A 217 16.16 1.10 -23.83
C VAL A 217 16.26 2.03 -25.02
N GLU A 218 16.12 3.33 -24.76
CA GLU A 218 16.45 4.43 -25.66
C GLU A 218 17.41 5.42 -24.99
N PHE A 219 18.04 6.28 -25.80
CA PHE A 219 19.02 7.27 -25.36
C PHE A 219 18.56 8.69 -25.70
N CYS A 220 18.81 9.64 -24.79
CA CYS A 220 18.61 11.06 -25.06
C CYS A 220 19.66 11.93 -24.34
N GLU A 221 19.82 13.19 -24.77
CA GLU A 221 20.77 14.15 -24.19
C GLU A 221 22.27 13.75 -24.25
N VAL A 222 22.63 12.75 -25.07
CA VAL A 222 24.02 12.31 -25.24
C VAL A 222 24.79 13.32 -26.08
N LYS A 223 25.89 13.86 -25.54
CA LYS A 223 26.76 14.82 -26.22
C LYS A 223 27.98 14.12 -26.80
N GLY A 224 28.47 14.64 -27.92
CA GLY A 224 29.64 14.09 -28.63
C GLY A 224 29.32 12.88 -29.49
N MET A 225 28.37 12.04 -29.08
CA MET A 225 27.86 10.87 -29.83
C MET A 225 26.39 11.08 -30.17
N VAL A 226 26.08 12.04 -31.05
CA VAL A 226 24.69 12.48 -31.30
C VAL A 226 23.86 11.44 -32.03
N GLU A 227 24.52 10.56 -32.78
CA GLU A 227 23.92 9.49 -33.58
C GLU A 227 23.16 8.47 -32.74
N ILE A 228 23.45 8.38 -31.42
CA ILE A 228 22.76 7.44 -30.52
C ILE A 228 21.43 7.97 -29.99
N ASN A 229 21.22 9.30 -30.00
CA ASN A 229 20.01 9.89 -29.44
C ASN A 229 18.80 9.52 -30.28
N ASN A 230 17.68 9.21 -29.62
CA ASN A 230 16.42 8.95 -30.29
C ASN A 230 15.88 10.24 -30.95
N PRO A 231 15.87 10.35 -32.29
CA PRO A 231 15.44 11.58 -32.98
C PRO A 231 13.93 11.86 -32.82
N ASP A 232 13.13 10.84 -32.50
CA ASP A 232 11.68 10.98 -32.33
C ASP A 232 11.32 11.76 -31.06
N ARG A 233 12.19 11.77 -30.04
CA ARG A 233 11.99 12.52 -28.79
C ARG A 233 12.43 13.97 -28.88
N ASP A 234 13.46 14.26 -29.67
CA ASP A 234 13.93 15.62 -29.92
C ASP A 234 13.04 16.37 -30.95
N SER A 235 12.10 15.69 -31.61
CA SER A 235 11.23 16.23 -32.66
C SER A 235 9.73 16.26 -32.34
N GLU A 236 9.31 15.90 -31.12
CA GLU A 236 7.90 15.99 -30.67
C GLU A 236 7.32 17.43 -30.70
N GLU A 237 8.13 18.47 -30.93
CA GLU A 237 7.64 19.82 -31.28
C GLU A 237 6.95 19.89 -32.66
N ALA A 238 7.05 18.85 -33.51
CA ALA A 238 6.67 18.93 -34.93
C ALA A 238 5.79 17.76 -35.44
N GLY A 239 4.79 17.30 -34.68
CA GLY A 239 3.51 16.77 -35.17
C GLY A 239 3.41 15.72 -36.32
N GLU A 240 4.49 15.09 -36.79
CA GLU A 240 4.48 14.15 -37.91
C GLU A 240 4.83 12.72 -37.44
N LYS A 241 3.94 11.75 -37.68
CA LYS A 241 4.23 10.32 -37.48
C LYS A 241 5.27 9.86 -38.51
N LYS A 242 6.44 9.38 -38.05
CA LYS A 242 7.46 8.72 -38.88
C LYS A 242 7.67 7.26 -38.50
N GLU A 243 8.26 6.49 -39.42
CA GLU A 243 8.76 5.13 -39.18
C GLU A 243 9.75 5.16 -38.00
N VAL A 244 9.54 4.27 -37.04
CA VAL A 244 10.31 4.19 -35.79
C VAL A 244 11.78 3.91 -36.10
N SER A 245 12.66 4.81 -35.65
CA SER A 245 14.12 4.62 -35.81
C SER A 245 14.57 3.32 -35.16
N PRO A 246 15.53 2.55 -35.74
CA PRO A 246 16.12 1.39 -35.07
C PRO A 246 16.84 1.72 -33.74
N LEU A 247 17.05 3.00 -33.45
CA LEU A 247 17.57 3.50 -32.17
C LEU A 247 16.48 3.80 -31.12
N ALA A 248 15.21 3.70 -31.51
CA ALA A 248 14.09 3.88 -30.59
C ALA A 248 13.91 2.70 -29.64
N ALA A 249 14.58 1.56 -29.89
CA ALA A 249 14.53 0.37 -29.05
C ALA A 249 15.82 -0.46 -29.16
N VAL A 250 16.74 -0.26 -28.23
CA VAL A 250 18.01 -1.00 -28.15
C VAL A 250 17.92 -2.04 -27.03
N LYS A 251 18.25 -3.30 -27.33
CA LYS A 251 18.17 -4.39 -26.35
C LYS A 251 19.38 -4.39 -25.41
N VAL A 252 19.15 -4.62 -24.12
CA VAL A 252 20.19 -4.90 -23.13
C VAL A 252 20.60 -6.37 -23.26
N LEU A 253 21.87 -6.60 -23.63
CA LEU A 253 22.44 -7.93 -23.82
C LEU A 253 22.94 -8.54 -22.51
N SER A 254 23.56 -7.73 -21.64
CA SER A 254 24.00 -8.19 -20.32
C SER A 254 24.25 -7.02 -19.37
N THR A 255 24.21 -7.29 -18.07
CA THR A 255 24.58 -6.33 -17.01
C THR A 255 26.02 -6.59 -16.56
N LYS A 256 26.83 -5.54 -16.45
CA LYS A 256 28.22 -5.55 -15.97
C LYS A 256 28.27 -4.89 -14.58
N GLY A 257 27.72 -5.58 -13.59
CA GLY A 257 27.55 -5.04 -12.23
C GLY A 257 26.33 -4.12 -12.12
N LEU A 258 26.35 -3.20 -11.15
CA LEU A 258 25.23 -2.29 -10.85
C LEU A 258 25.20 -1.02 -11.73
N TYR A 259 26.28 -0.76 -12.45
CA TYR A 259 26.53 0.52 -13.15
C TYR A 259 27.00 0.34 -14.59
N GLY A 260 27.04 -0.90 -15.11
CA GLY A 260 27.57 -1.20 -16.43
C GLY A 260 26.57 -2.01 -17.25
N LEU A 261 26.45 -1.70 -18.54
CA LEU A 261 25.53 -2.37 -19.46
C LEU A 261 26.25 -2.67 -20.77
N GLU A 262 25.93 -3.83 -21.36
CA GLU A 262 26.24 -4.13 -22.75
C GLU A 262 24.94 -4.15 -23.54
N VAL A 263 24.89 -3.40 -24.65
CA VAL A 263 23.66 -3.21 -25.44
C VAL A 263 23.86 -3.64 -26.89
N GLU A 264 22.77 -4.06 -27.54
CA GLU A 264 22.74 -4.53 -28.93
C GLU A 264 22.83 -3.35 -29.92
N LEU A 265 23.97 -2.63 -29.88
CA LEU A 265 24.25 -1.49 -30.73
C LEU A 265 25.75 -1.45 -31.10
N ASP A 266 26.07 -1.18 -32.37
CA ASP A 266 27.43 -0.95 -32.85
C ASP A 266 27.73 0.56 -32.91
N THR A 267 28.57 1.04 -31.99
CA THR A 267 28.97 2.45 -31.89
C THR A 267 30.37 2.70 -32.48
N THR A 268 30.95 1.72 -33.20
CA THR A 268 32.34 1.80 -33.70
C THR A 268 32.54 2.97 -34.67
N ASN A 269 31.50 3.31 -35.44
CA ASN A 269 31.51 4.40 -36.43
C ASN A 269 30.87 5.71 -35.92
N PHE A 270 30.42 5.75 -34.67
CA PHE A 270 29.81 6.98 -34.10
C PHE A 270 30.90 7.94 -33.63
N GLN A 271 30.57 9.22 -33.53
CA GLN A 271 31.46 10.19 -32.89
C GLN A 271 31.72 9.82 -31.41
N PRO A 272 32.91 10.12 -30.86
CA PRO A 272 33.23 9.79 -29.47
C PRO A 272 32.33 10.52 -28.48
N TYR A 273 31.89 9.80 -27.45
CA TYR A 273 31.13 10.37 -26.35
C TYR A 273 31.90 11.49 -25.65
N SER A 274 31.23 12.62 -25.39
CA SER A 274 31.85 13.78 -24.74
C SER A 274 31.17 14.21 -23.44
N GLY A 275 30.05 13.58 -23.05
CA GLY A 275 29.36 13.88 -21.79
C GLY A 275 27.83 13.83 -21.87
N GLY A 276 27.18 13.88 -20.70
CA GLY A 276 25.72 13.91 -20.60
C GLY A 276 25.05 12.58 -20.96
N GLY A 277 23.74 12.60 -21.16
CA GLY A 277 22.99 11.44 -21.60
C GLY A 277 22.15 10.77 -20.51
N LEU A 278 20.99 10.28 -20.92
CA LEU A 278 20.08 9.47 -20.13
C LEU A 278 19.78 8.19 -20.91
N ILE A 279 19.69 7.07 -20.19
CA ILE A 279 19.10 5.82 -20.67
C ILE A 279 17.68 5.72 -20.12
N ASN A 280 16.70 5.47 -20.97
CA ASN A 280 15.30 5.26 -20.56
C ASN A 280 14.87 3.87 -20.98
N GLN A 281 14.35 3.07 -20.05
CA GLN A 281 13.71 1.81 -20.37
C GLN A 281 12.45 2.07 -21.21
N ILE A 282 12.17 1.19 -22.15
CA ILE A 282 10.92 1.16 -22.90
C ILE A 282 10.28 -0.22 -22.77
N LYS A 283 8.96 -0.26 -22.83
CA LYS A 283 8.20 -1.51 -22.86
C LYS A 283 7.88 -1.83 -24.32
N VAL A 284 8.30 -3.00 -24.77
CA VAL A 284 8.00 -3.50 -26.12
C VAL A 284 6.82 -4.46 -26.07
N GLU A 285 6.03 -4.50 -27.14
CA GLU A 285 4.91 -5.43 -27.24
C GLU A 285 5.39 -6.88 -27.41
N GLU A 286 4.66 -7.82 -26.81
CA GLU A 286 4.89 -9.26 -26.93
C GLU A 286 3.63 -9.96 -27.41
N HIS A 287 3.79 -10.89 -28.34
CA HIS A 287 2.72 -11.74 -28.85
C HIS A 287 2.72 -13.08 -28.13
N VAL A 288 1.59 -13.44 -27.53
CA VAL A 288 1.39 -14.70 -26.81
C VAL A 288 0.24 -15.47 -27.45
N SER A 289 0.39 -16.80 -27.56
CA SER A 289 -0.64 -17.71 -28.06
C SER A 289 -1.07 -18.68 -26.96
N PHE A 290 -2.37 -18.78 -26.75
CA PHE A 290 -2.97 -19.70 -25.79
C PHE A 290 -3.50 -20.94 -26.53
N LYS A 291 -3.40 -22.12 -25.90
CA LYS A 291 -4.11 -23.33 -26.31
C LYS A 291 -5.57 -23.27 -25.89
N SER A 292 -6.44 -23.95 -26.64
CA SER A 292 -7.84 -24.10 -26.24
C SER A 292 -7.97 -24.93 -24.95
N TYR A 293 -9.10 -24.80 -24.26
CA TYR A 293 -9.38 -25.59 -23.06
C TYR A 293 -9.27 -27.10 -23.32
N ARG A 294 -9.82 -27.59 -24.43
CA ARG A 294 -9.75 -29.01 -24.80
C ARG A 294 -8.31 -29.48 -24.99
N GLU A 295 -7.51 -28.73 -25.76
CA GLU A 295 -6.10 -29.08 -25.98
C GLU A 295 -5.32 -29.03 -24.66
N SER A 296 -5.59 -28.04 -23.82
CA SER A 296 -4.89 -27.82 -22.56
C SER A 296 -5.25 -28.85 -21.46
N LEU A 297 -6.37 -29.57 -21.58
CA LEU A 297 -6.68 -30.72 -20.71
C LEU A 297 -5.77 -31.93 -21.00
N GLU A 298 -5.33 -32.10 -22.24
CA GLU A 298 -4.45 -33.21 -22.62
C GLU A 298 -2.97 -32.78 -22.59
N HIS A 299 -2.70 -31.53 -22.93
CA HIS A 299 -1.38 -30.93 -23.04
C HIS A 299 -1.29 -29.60 -22.27
N PRO A 300 -1.42 -29.62 -20.93
CA PRO A 300 -1.47 -28.42 -20.08
C PRO A 300 -0.23 -27.53 -20.13
N GLY A 301 0.88 -28.03 -20.68
CA GLY A 301 2.15 -27.29 -20.71
C GLY A 301 2.77 -27.22 -19.33
N GLU A 302 3.41 -26.10 -19.02
CA GLU A 302 3.92 -25.83 -17.68
C GLU A 302 2.78 -25.34 -16.78
N PHE A 303 2.66 -25.94 -15.60
CA PHE A 303 1.73 -25.48 -14.59
C PHE A 303 2.30 -24.27 -13.86
N MET A 304 1.42 -23.32 -13.55
CA MET A 304 1.78 -22.20 -12.72
C MET A 304 2.01 -22.66 -11.27
N ILE A 305 3.17 -22.33 -10.71
CA ILE A 305 3.51 -22.66 -9.33
C ILE A 305 2.77 -21.70 -8.39
N SER A 306 1.94 -22.26 -7.50
CA SER A 306 1.22 -21.51 -6.46
C SER A 306 1.98 -21.47 -5.12
N ASP A 307 2.78 -22.51 -4.85
CA ASP A 307 3.61 -22.67 -3.65
C ASP A 307 4.81 -23.57 -4.02
N PHE A 308 6.03 -23.05 -3.86
CA PHE A 308 7.26 -23.77 -4.19
C PHE A 308 7.50 -24.98 -3.26
N ALA A 309 6.85 -25.05 -2.10
CA ALA A 309 6.89 -26.22 -1.22
C ALA A 309 5.97 -27.37 -1.68
N LYS A 310 5.12 -27.14 -2.70
CA LYS A 310 4.10 -28.09 -3.18
C LYS A 310 4.33 -28.55 -4.62
N PHE A 311 5.59 -28.66 -5.05
CA PHE A 311 5.95 -29.11 -6.40
C PHE A 311 5.32 -30.48 -6.72
N GLY A 312 4.78 -30.63 -7.93
CA GLY A 312 4.09 -31.86 -8.35
C GLY A 312 2.61 -31.92 -8.00
N ARG A 313 2.07 -31.06 -7.11
CA ARG A 313 0.64 -31.10 -6.76
C ARG A 313 -0.26 -30.58 -7.87
N ALA A 314 0.17 -29.63 -8.68
CA ALA A 314 -0.66 -29.08 -9.75
C ALA A 314 -1.00 -30.16 -10.79
N GLU A 315 -0.02 -30.99 -11.12
CA GLU A 315 -0.10 -32.17 -11.98
C GLU A 315 -1.13 -33.18 -11.45
N GLN A 316 -1.11 -33.44 -10.14
CA GLN A 316 -2.06 -34.33 -9.48
C GLN A 316 -3.48 -33.74 -9.47
N LEU A 317 -3.61 -32.47 -9.09
CA LEU A 317 -4.90 -31.77 -9.02
C LEU A 317 -5.54 -31.61 -10.40
N HIS A 318 -4.74 -31.53 -11.46
CA HIS A 318 -5.24 -31.56 -12.84
C HIS A 318 -6.08 -32.80 -13.12
N PHE A 319 -5.64 -33.99 -12.68
CA PHE A 319 -6.46 -35.21 -12.74
C PHE A 319 -7.59 -35.20 -11.70
N GLY A 320 -7.35 -34.68 -10.51
CA GLY A 320 -8.34 -34.59 -9.44
C GLY A 320 -9.62 -33.83 -9.82
N PHE A 321 -9.47 -32.64 -10.41
CA PHE A 321 -10.60 -31.82 -10.86
C PHE A 321 -11.34 -32.48 -12.04
N GLN A 322 -10.63 -33.12 -12.97
CA GLN A 322 -11.27 -33.91 -14.04
C GLN A 322 -12.04 -35.11 -13.48
N ALA A 323 -11.49 -35.78 -12.46
CA ALA A 323 -12.16 -36.88 -11.78
C ALA A 323 -13.43 -36.42 -11.05
N LEU A 324 -13.41 -35.24 -10.42
CA LEU A 324 -14.61 -34.65 -9.82
C LEU A 324 -15.69 -34.35 -10.87
N HIS A 325 -15.35 -33.80 -12.03
CA HIS A 325 -16.32 -33.56 -13.10
C HIS A 325 -16.94 -34.87 -13.60
N LYS A 326 -16.13 -35.93 -13.77
CA LYS A 326 -16.62 -37.25 -14.17
C LYS A 326 -17.49 -37.91 -13.11
N PHE A 327 -17.12 -37.80 -11.84
CA PHE A 327 -17.96 -38.25 -10.72
C PHE A 327 -19.31 -37.52 -10.75
N GLN A 328 -19.29 -36.20 -10.88
CA GLN A 328 -20.49 -35.37 -10.90
C GLN A 328 -21.37 -35.68 -12.12
N ALA A 329 -20.80 -35.90 -13.30
CA ALA A 329 -21.55 -36.31 -14.48
C ALA A 329 -22.24 -37.67 -14.29
N LYS A 330 -21.60 -38.61 -13.58
CA LYS A 330 -22.16 -39.93 -13.28
C LYS A 330 -23.27 -39.89 -12.22
N HIS A 331 -23.09 -39.08 -11.18
CA HIS A 331 -23.97 -39.09 -9.99
C HIS A 331 -24.94 -37.91 -9.91
N SER A 332 -24.83 -36.94 -10.83
CA SER A 332 -25.56 -35.66 -10.80
C SER A 332 -25.36 -34.85 -9.51
N ALA A 333 -24.29 -35.13 -8.76
CA ALA A 333 -23.94 -34.45 -7.52
C ALA A 333 -22.43 -34.58 -7.24
N LEU A 334 -21.88 -33.64 -6.48
CA LEU A 334 -20.53 -33.77 -5.93
C LEU A 334 -20.47 -34.85 -4.84
N PRO A 335 -19.28 -35.40 -4.52
CA PRO A 335 -19.10 -36.29 -3.37
C PRO A 335 -19.72 -35.74 -2.08
N GLU A 336 -20.30 -36.60 -1.25
CA GLU A 336 -20.85 -36.18 0.04
C GLU A 336 -19.71 -35.83 1.02
N PRO A 337 -19.86 -34.82 1.89
CA PRO A 337 -18.80 -34.41 2.80
C PRO A 337 -18.34 -35.58 3.69
N GLY A 338 -17.04 -35.82 3.77
CA GLY A 338 -16.48 -36.90 4.60
C GLY A 338 -16.79 -38.34 4.13
N ASN A 339 -17.40 -38.54 2.95
CA ASN A 339 -17.76 -39.88 2.47
C ASN A 339 -16.55 -40.61 1.84
N ALA A 340 -16.05 -41.64 2.53
CA ALA A 340 -14.89 -42.42 2.09
C ALA A 340 -15.13 -43.24 0.82
N GLU A 341 -16.36 -43.74 0.58
CA GLU A 341 -16.67 -44.52 -0.63
C GLU A 341 -16.67 -43.64 -1.87
N HIS A 342 -17.28 -42.45 -1.78
CA HIS A 342 -17.25 -41.46 -2.86
C HIS A 342 -15.82 -40.99 -3.13
N ALA A 343 -15.02 -40.77 -2.06
CA ALA A 343 -13.62 -40.40 -2.21
C ALA A 343 -12.79 -41.48 -2.92
N ALA A 344 -12.98 -42.76 -2.55
CA ALA A 344 -12.33 -43.87 -3.23
C ALA A 344 -12.72 -43.98 -4.72
N GLU A 345 -13.97 -43.68 -5.06
CA GLU A 345 -14.41 -43.63 -6.45
C GLU A 345 -13.73 -42.50 -7.24
N VAL A 346 -13.63 -41.30 -6.67
CA VAL A 346 -12.92 -40.17 -7.33
C VAL A 346 -11.44 -40.50 -7.55
N VAL A 347 -10.78 -41.11 -6.56
CA VAL A 347 -9.39 -41.60 -6.69
C VAL A 347 -9.27 -42.61 -7.82
N GLN A 348 -10.21 -43.56 -7.92
CA GLN A 348 -10.20 -44.55 -8.99
C GLN A 348 -10.38 -43.91 -10.37
N ILE A 349 -11.28 -42.94 -10.51
CA ILE A 349 -11.46 -42.19 -11.76
C ILE A 349 -10.16 -41.45 -12.15
N ALA A 350 -9.47 -40.82 -11.18
CA ALA A 350 -8.20 -40.14 -11.44
C ALA A 350 -7.11 -41.12 -11.91
N LYS A 351 -7.02 -42.31 -11.31
CA LYS A 351 -6.12 -43.39 -11.75
C LYS A 351 -6.43 -43.84 -13.17
N ASP A 352 -7.71 -44.03 -13.49
CA ASP A 352 -8.15 -44.44 -14.82
C ASP A 352 -7.79 -43.37 -15.87
N LEU A 353 -7.92 -42.08 -15.55
CA LEU A 353 -7.50 -40.99 -16.44
C LEU A 353 -6.00 -41.01 -16.72
N ASN A 354 -5.18 -41.12 -15.69
CA ASN A 354 -3.72 -41.16 -15.84
C ASN A 354 -3.25 -42.41 -16.59
N ALA A 355 -3.86 -43.57 -16.32
CA ALA A 355 -3.54 -44.82 -17.01
C ALA A 355 -3.88 -44.74 -18.52
N ASN A 356 -5.04 -44.19 -18.85
CA ASN A 356 -5.55 -44.10 -20.22
C ASN A 356 -5.03 -42.90 -21.02
N ALA A 357 -4.21 -42.02 -20.43
CA ALA A 357 -3.63 -40.90 -21.17
C ALA A 357 -2.78 -41.43 -22.35
N ASN A 358 -2.90 -40.77 -23.51
CA ASN A 358 -2.26 -41.20 -24.75
C ASN A 358 -0.76 -40.88 -24.75
N GLN A 359 -0.04 -41.39 -25.74
CA GLN A 359 1.37 -41.03 -25.93
C GLN A 359 1.48 -39.52 -26.25
N GLY A 360 2.22 -38.77 -25.42
CA GLY A 360 2.42 -37.33 -25.58
C GLY A 360 1.45 -36.45 -24.77
N THR A 361 0.42 -37.01 -24.13
CA THR A 361 -0.41 -36.27 -23.16
C THR A 361 0.27 -36.22 -21.79
N HIS A 362 -0.17 -35.30 -20.94
CA HIS A 362 0.33 -35.23 -19.57
C HIS A 362 0.04 -36.54 -18.80
N LYS A 363 1.03 -37.01 -18.04
CA LYS A 363 0.96 -38.16 -17.14
C LYS A 363 1.81 -37.91 -15.91
N VAL A 364 1.41 -38.51 -14.81
CA VAL A 364 2.20 -38.62 -13.57
C VAL A 364 2.58 -40.09 -13.34
N GLU A 365 3.67 -40.34 -12.62
CA GLU A 365 4.13 -41.70 -12.33
C GLU A 365 3.10 -42.50 -11.52
N GLU A 366 2.56 -41.87 -10.47
CA GLU A 366 1.52 -42.42 -9.60
C GLU A 366 0.56 -41.30 -9.17
N ILE A 367 -0.72 -41.63 -8.99
CA ILE A 367 -1.71 -40.70 -8.45
C ILE A 367 -1.56 -40.62 -6.93
N ASP A 368 -1.45 -39.39 -6.39
CA ASP A 368 -1.48 -39.15 -4.95
C ASP A 368 -2.91 -39.35 -4.39
N GLU A 369 -3.18 -40.59 -3.96
CA GLU A 369 -4.50 -40.98 -3.45
C GLU A 369 -4.96 -40.13 -2.25
N ASN A 370 -4.02 -39.70 -1.39
CA ASN A 370 -4.35 -38.92 -0.20
C ASN A 370 -4.80 -37.50 -0.58
N LEU A 371 -4.09 -36.88 -1.52
CA LEU A 371 -4.44 -35.56 -2.05
C LEU A 371 -5.82 -35.59 -2.72
N ILE A 372 -6.05 -36.54 -3.62
CA ILE A 372 -7.31 -36.67 -4.36
C ILE A 372 -8.47 -37.08 -3.44
N SER A 373 -8.21 -37.92 -2.44
CA SER A 373 -9.20 -38.26 -1.41
C SER A 373 -9.63 -37.02 -0.62
N LYS A 374 -8.69 -36.18 -0.16
CA LYS A 374 -9.01 -34.92 0.53
C LYS A 374 -9.81 -33.94 -0.34
N LEU A 375 -9.47 -33.85 -1.62
CA LEU A 375 -10.26 -33.08 -2.60
C LEU A 375 -11.70 -33.58 -2.65
N ALA A 376 -11.91 -34.90 -2.75
CA ALA A 376 -13.26 -35.47 -2.78
C ALA A 376 -14.02 -35.28 -1.46
N LEU A 377 -13.38 -35.55 -0.31
CA LEU A 377 -13.99 -35.45 1.01
C LEU A 377 -14.46 -34.03 1.36
N THR A 378 -13.82 -33.01 0.78
CA THR A 378 -14.13 -31.59 0.99
C THR A 378 -14.77 -30.93 -0.24
N ALA A 379 -15.18 -31.72 -1.26
CA ALA A 379 -15.58 -31.18 -2.56
C ALA A 379 -16.81 -30.26 -2.51
N ARG A 380 -17.74 -30.49 -1.56
CA ARG A 380 -18.90 -29.63 -1.32
C ARG A 380 -18.60 -28.43 -0.42
N GLY A 381 -17.37 -28.30 0.08
CA GLY A 381 -16.98 -27.16 0.87
C GLY A 381 -17.11 -25.86 0.08
N ASN A 382 -17.70 -24.84 0.70
CA ASN A 382 -17.83 -23.51 0.14
C ASN A 382 -17.31 -22.48 1.16
N LEU A 383 -16.07 -22.04 0.95
CA LEU A 383 -15.33 -21.22 1.89
C LEU A 383 -15.17 -19.81 1.33
N ASN A 384 -15.66 -18.80 2.07
CA ASN A 384 -15.49 -17.41 1.65
C ASN A 384 -14.02 -16.98 1.50
N PRO A 385 -13.06 -17.37 2.37
CA PRO A 385 -11.65 -17.03 2.16
C PRO A 385 -11.11 -17.51 0.80
N MET A 386 -11.53 -18.69 0.34
CA MET A 386 -11.19 -19.19 -1.00
C MET A 386 -11.88 -18.38 -2.09
N ALA A 387 -13.16 -18.01 -1.91
CA ALA A 387 -13.88 -17.16 -2.87
C ALA A 387 -13.20 -15.80 -3.03
N ALA A 388 -12.80 -15.16 -1.92
CA ALA A 388 -12.05 -13.91 -1.91
C ALA A 388 -10.68 -14.05 -2.62
N PHE A 389 -9.92 -15.10 -2.28
CA PHE A 389 -8.62 -15.41 -2.90
C PHE A 389 -8.72 -15.55 -4.42
N VAL A 390 -9.53 -16.49 -4.89
CA VAL A 390 -9.66 -16.82 -6.31
C VAL A 390 -10.40 -15.72 -7.07
N GLY A 391 -11.43 -15.11 -6.46
CA GLY A 391 -12.20 -14.05 -7.08
C GLY A 391 -11.37 -12.79 -7.35
N GLY A 392 -10.39 -12.49 -6.49
CA GLY A 392 -9.40 -11.45 -6.74
C GLY A 392 -8.48 -11.77 -7.93
N ILE A 393 -8.01 -13.02 -8.02
CA ILE A 393 -7.17 -13.50 -9.14
C ILE A 393 -7.93 -13.42 -10.46
N VAL A 394 -9.10 -14.04 -10.53
CA VAL A 394 -9.90 -14.14 -11.77
C VAL A 394 -10.35 -12.76 -12.26
N ALA A 395 -10.78 -11.88 -11.36
CA ALA A 395 -11.09 -10.50 -11.73
C ALA A 395 -9.85 -9.75 -12.24
N GLN A 396 -8.67 -10.03 -11.68
CA GLN A 396 -7.42 -9.48 -12.22
C GLN A 396 -7.11 -10.04 -13.61
N GLU A 397 -7.32 -11.32 -13.88
CA GLU A 397 -7.13 -11.91 -15.22
C GLU A 397 -8.00 -11.22 -16.27
N VAL A 398 -9.27 -10.93 -15.96
CA VAL A 398 -10.16 -10.18 -16.87
C VAL A 398 -9.61 -8.79 -17.19
N ILE A 399 -8.95 -8.12 -16.25
CA ILE A 399 -8.32 -6.79 -16.49
C ILE A 399 -7.16 -6.90 -17.49
N LYS A 400 -6.47 -8.03 -17.55
CA LYS A 400 -5.29 -8.24 -18.41
C LYS A 400 -5.62 -8.26 -19.91
N VAL A 401 -6.90 -8.39 -20.26
CA VAL A 401 -7.38 -8.27 -21.65
C VAL A 401 -7.00 -6.92 -22.28
N THR A 402 -6.71 -5.91 -21.47
CA THR A 402 -6.17 -4.61 -21.92
C THR A 402 -4.77 -4.68 -22.55
N GLY A 403 -4.06 -5.80 -22.37
CA GLY A 403 -2.65 -5.99 -22.67
C GLY A 403 -1.71 -5.44 -21.59
N LYS A 404 -2.27 -5.07 -20.42
CA LYS A 404 -1.51 -4.70 -19.22
C LYS A 404 -1.38 -5.94 -18.32
N PHE A 405 -0.17 -6.18 -17.86
CA PHE A 405 0.28 -7.34 -17.07
C PHE A 405 0.36 -8.66 -17.84
N ASN A 406 1.00 -9.65 -17.22
CA ASN A 406 1.18 -10.98 -17.78
C ASN A 406 0.00 -11.89 -17.38
N PRO A 407 -0.74 -12.55 -18.30
CA PRO A 407 -1.79 -13.49 -17.93
C PRO A 407 -1.28 -14.80 -17.31
N VAL A 408 -2.13 -15.49 -16.55
CA VAL A 408 -1.90 -16.88 -16.14
C VAL A 408 -1.83 -17.73 -17.41
N THR A 409 -0.73 -18.44 -17.60
CA THR A 409 -0.46 -19.23 -18.80
C THR A 409 -0.13 -20.68 -18.41
N GLN A 410 -1.06 -21.62 -18.39
CA GLN A 410 -2.52 -21.42 -18.52
C GLN A 410 -3.32 -21.94 -17.32
N TRP A 411 -2.74 -22.85 -16.53
CA TRP A 411 -3.40 -23.48 -15.40
C TRP A 411 -2.77 -23.06 -14.08
N PHE A 412 -3.62 -22.64 -13.15
CA PHE A 412 -3.27 -22.36 -11.76
C PHE A 412 -4.10 -23.24 -10.83
N TYR A 413 -3.41 -24.10 -10.09
CA TYR A 413 -4.02 -24.93 -9.03
C TYR A 413 -3.48 -24.47 -7.68
N PHE A 414 -4.32 -24.46 -6.67
CA PHE A 414 -3.92 -24.13 -5.31
C PHE A 414 -4.72 -24.97 -4.32
N ASP A 415 -4.06 -25.35 -3.22
CA ASP A 415 -4.69 -25.95 -2.05
C ASP A 415 -4.20 -25.28 -0.77
N SER A 416 -5.05 -25.24 0.25
CA SER A 416 -4.69 -24.85 1.62
C SER A 416 -5.04 -25.96 2.62
N LEU A 417 -4.60 -27.18 2.32
CA LEU A 417 -4.83 -28.35 3.18
C LEU A 417 -4.25 -28.20 4.59
N GLU A 418 -3.31 -27.27 4.76
CA GLU A 418 -2.75 -26.88 6.05
C GLU A 418 -3.82 -26.30 7.01
N CYS A 419 -5.00 -25.93 6.50
CA CYS A 419 -6.13 -25.49 7.33
C CYS A 419 -6.88 -26.63 8.01
N LEU A 420 -6.81 -27.87 7.51
CA LEU A 420 -7.57 -28.98 8.11
C LEU A 420 -7.04 -29.31 9.52
N PRO A 421 -7.89 -29.68 10.48
CA PRO A 421 -7.42 -30.15 11.79
C PRO A 421 -6.57 -31.42 11.67
N GLU A 422 -5.64 -31.60 12.61
CA GLU A 422 -4.82 -32.82 12.66
C GLU A 422 -5.65 -34.06 12.96
N GLN A 423 -6.68 -33.91 13.78
CA GLN A 423 -7.63 -34.97 14.07
C GLN A 423 -8.64 -35.11 12.92
N PRO A 424 -8.97 -36.34 12.49
CA PRO A 424 -9.99 -36.55 11.47
C PRO A 424 -11.31 -35.87 11.86
N VAL A 425 -11.81 -35.02 10.98
CA VAL A 425 -13.15 -34.43 11.13
C VAL A 425 -14.16 -35.56 11.02
N SER A 426 -15.08 -35.66 11.99
CA SER A 426 -16.21 -36.58 11.88
C SER A 426 -17.02 -36.26 10.62
N VAL A 427 -17.66 -37.26 10.02
CA VAL A 427 -18.48 -37.06 8.81
C VAL A 427 -19.45 -35.89 9.04
N PRO A 428 -19.28 -34.74 8.34
CA PRO A 428 -20.04 -33.55 8.65
C PRO A 428 -21.52 -33.75 8.38
N LYS A 429 -22.36 -33.28 9.30
CA LYS A 429 -23.80 -33.25 9.12
C LYS A 429 -24.24 -31.83 8.77
N LEU A 430 -24.78 -31.64 7.58
CA LEU A 430 -25.35 -30.35 7.16
C LEU A 430 -26.66 -30.10 7.91
N GLU A 431 -26.83 -28.90 8.47
CA GLU A 431 -27.91 -28.59 9.42
C GLU A 431 -28.95 -27.63 8.83
N GLY A 432 -28.81 -27.23 7.55
CA GLY A 432 -29.66 -26.21 6.93
C GLY A 432 -29.32 -24.84 7.48
N THR A 433 -28.03 -24.52 7.54
CA THR A 433 -27.53 -23.26 8.08
C THR A 433 -26.69 -22.52 7.04
N ARG A 434 -26.56 -21.20 7.20
CA ARG A 434 -25.69 -20.39 6.34
C ARG A 434 -24.21 -20.79 6.36
N TYR A 435 -23.80 -21.61 7.33
CA TYR A 435 -22.42 -22.08 7.49
C TYR A 435 -22.21 -23.50 6.97
N ASP A 436 -23.21 -24.12 6.34
CA ASP A 436 -23.13 -25.51 5.89
C ASP A 436 -21.95 -25.76 4.92
N GLY A 437 -21.57 -24.77 4.11
CA GLY A 437 -20.40 -24.85 3.24
C GLY A 437 -19.07 -24.89 3.99
N GLN A 438 -18.99 -24.27 5.16
CA GLN A 438 -17.81 -24.28 6.03
C GLN A 438 -17.81 -25.53 6.95
N ILE A 439 -18.99 -25.92 7.45
CA ILE A 439 -19.20 -27.14 8.24
C ILE A 439 -18.83 -28.37 7.42
N ALA A 440 -19.12 -28.39 6.11
CA ALA A 440 -18.72 -29.48 5.20
C ALA A 440 -17.20 -29.74 5.18
N VAL A 441 -16.37 -28.79 5.61
CA VAL A 441 -14.91 -28.92 5.66
C VAL A 441 -14.41 -29.12 7.10
N PHE A 442 -14.87 -28.30 8.03
CA PHE A 442 -14.30 -28.22 9.38
C PHE A 442 -15.19 -28.79 10.49
N GLY A 443 -16.45 -29.10 10.20
CA GLY A 443 -17.43 -29.58 11.16
C GLY A 443 -18.04 -28.49 12.06
N THR A 444 -19.12 -28.84 12.75
CA THR A 444 -19.95 -27.92 13.54
C THR A 444 -19.23 -27.36 14.78
N ASP A 445 -18.35 -28.14 15.41
CA ASP A 445 -17.66 -27.71 16.63
C ASP A 445 -16.66 -26.59 16.34
N PHE A 446 -15.93 -26.69 15.23
CA PHE A 446 -15.05 -25.61 14.77
C PHE A 446 -15.86 -24.35 14.39
N GLN A 447 -17.02 -24.51 13.75
CA GLN A 447 -17.92 -23.39 13.46
C GLN A 447 -18.36 -22.64 14.72
N LYS A 448 -18.68 -23.37 15.81
CA LYS A 448 -19.01 -22.76 17.11
C LYS A 448 -17.82 -22.03 17.71
N GLN A 449 -16.61 -22.58 17.58
CA GLN A 449 -15.40 -21.94 18.05
C GLN A 449 -15.19 -20.57 17.37
N LEU A 450 -15.35 -20.51 16.04
CA LEU A 450 -15.30 -19.24 15.28
C LEU A 450 -16.36 -18.24 15.78
N GLY A 451 -17.57 -18.74 16.07
CA GLY A 451 -18.68 -17.94 16.59
C GLY A 451 -18.37 -17.24 17.92
N ASN A 452 -17.57 -17.84 18.79
CA ASN A 452 -17.34 -17.35 20.14
C ASN A 452 -16.06 -16.51 20.30
N LEU A 453 -15.38 -16.16 19.19
CA LEU A 453 -14.14 -15.39 19.25
C LEU A 453 -14.36 -13.94 19.71
N GLN A 454 -13.43 -13.46 20.54
CA GLN A 454 -13.15 -12.05 20.81
C GLN A 454 -12.07 -11.56 19.83
N LEU A 455 -12.46 -10.89 18.75
CA LEU A 455 -11.52 -10.44 17.71
C LEU A 455 -11.40 -8.91 17.70
N PHE A 456 -10.18 -8.40 17.59
CA PHE A 456 -9.93 -6.97 17.34
C PHE A 456 -9.44 -6.72 15.91
N LEU A 457 -10.20 -5.95 15.14
CA LEU A 457 -9.85 -5.49 13.80
C LEU A 457 -9.44 -4.02 13.85
N VAL A 458 -8.20 -3.73 13.45
CA VAL A 458 -7.63 -2.39 13.45
C VAL A 458 -7.59 -1.83 12.03
N GLY A 459 -8.53 -0.94 11.71
CA GLY A 459 -8.72 -0.36 10.38
C GLY A 459 -9.98 -0.86 9.67
N ALA A 460 -10.70 0.05 9.03
CA ALA A 460 -11.92 -0.14 8.25
C ALA A 460 -11.75 0.34 6.80
N GLY A 461 -10.51 0.47 6.32
CA GLY A 461 -10.16 0.78 4.94
C GLY A 461 -10.40 -0.39 3.96
N ALA A 462 -9.59 -0.49 2.91
CA ALA A 462 -9.76 -1.52 1.86
C ALA A 462 -9.69 -2.94 2.43
N LEU A 463 -8.60 -3.25 3.16
CA LEU A 463 -8.42 -4.53 3.85
C LEU A 463 -9.53 -4.76 4.89
N GLY A 464 -9.88 -3.72 5.67
CA GLY A 464 -10.90 -3.82 6.72
C GLY A 464 -12.28 -4.17 6.19
N CYS A 465 -12.69 -3.59 5.06
CA CYS A 465 -13.93 -3.93 4.38
C CYS A 465 -13.99 -5.40 3.93
N GLU A 466 -12.91 -5.89 3.33
CA GLU A 466 -12.80 -7.29 2.92
C GLU A 466 -12.74 -8.25 4.12
N PHE A 467 -12.02 -7.90 5.18
CA PHE A 467 -12.00 -8.69 6.42
C PHE A 467 -13.37 -8.76 7.07
N LEU A 468 -14.12 -7.64 7.13
CA LEU A 468 -15.47 -7.65 7.69
C LEU A 468 -16.44 -8.52 6.88
N LYS A 469 -16.34 -8.49 5.55
CA LYS A 469 -17.06 -9.43 4.67
C LYS A 469 -16.67 -10.87 5.00
N ASN A 470 -15.37 -11.15 5.12
CA ASN A 470 -14.88 -12.48 5.45
C ASN A 470 -15.39 -12.96 6.80
N PHE A 471 -15.28 -12.14 7.84
CA PHE A 471 -15.71 -12.44 9.20
C PHE A 471 -17.22 -12.67 9.28
N ALA A 472 -18.02 -11.83 8.60
CA ALA A 472 -19.47 -12.00 8.53
C ALA A 472 -19.84 -13.36 7.91
N LEU A 473 -19.18 -13.77 6.83
CA LEU A 473 -19.48 -15.04 6.14
C LEU A 473 -18.91 -16.28 6.83
N MET A 474 -17.73 -16.16 7.45
CA MET A 474 -17.13 -17.22 8.27
C MET A 474 -17.88 -17.44 9.59
N GLY A 475 -18.72 -16.47 10.01
CA GLY A 475 -19.44 -16.52 11.28
C GLY A 475 -18.56 -16.16 12.49
N ILE A 476 -17.51 -15.37 12.29
CA ILE A 476 -16.63 -14.90 13.35
C ILE A 476 -17.44 -14.03 14.31
N SER A 477 -17.30 -14.29 15.62
CA SER A 477 -17.98 -13.52 16.67
C SER A 477 -19.52 -13.47 16.53
N ALA A 478 -20.11 -14.46 15.84
CA ALA A 478 -21.55 -14.56 15.63
C ALA A 478 -22.28 -15.42 16.68
N GLY A 479 -21.54 -16.05 17.59
CA GLY A 479 -22.04 -16.83 18.72
C GLY A 479 -22.32 -15.97 19.95
N GLU A 480 -22.93 -16.56 20.97
CA GLU A 480 -23.41 -15.83 22.16
C GLU A 480 -22.30 -15.13 22.95
N GLU A 481 -21.11 -15.75 22.99
CA GLU A 481 -19.92 -15.24 23.69
C GLU A 481 -18.97 -14.47 22.76
N GLY A 482 -19.31 -14.33 21.48
CA GLY A 482 -18.47 -13.64 20.49
C GLY A 482 -18.57 -12.11 20.56
N LEU A 483 -17.46 -11.44 20.25
CA LEU A 483 -17.44 -9.99 20.01
C LEU A 483 -16.33 -9.62 19.02
N LEU A 484 -16.71 -8.91 17.97
CA LEU A 484 -15.80 -8.25 17.04
C LEU A 484 -15.68 -6.78 17.43
N SER A 485 -14.50 -6.36 17.88
CA SER A 485 -14.17 -4.96 18.09
C SER A 485 -13.54 -4.40 16.81
N LEU A 486 -14.07 -3.30 16.29
CA LEU A 486 -13.57 -2.62 15.09
C LEU A 486 -13.21 -1.18 15.44
N THR A 487 -12.06 -0.69 15.00
CA THR A 487 -11.74 0.74 15.10
C THR A 487 -11.15 1.31 13.82
N ASP A 488 -11.55 2.55 13.49
CA ASP A 488 -11.00 3.38 12.43
C ASP A 488 -11.44 4.82 12.68
N MET A 489 -10.51 5.77 12.61
CA MET A 489 -10.75 7.19 12.90
C MET A 489 -11.13 8.01 11.66
N ASP A 490 -11.02 7.43 10.47
CA ASP A 490 -11.20 8.16 9.22
C ASP A 490 -12.67 8.25 8.80
N ASN A 491 -12.97 9.33 8.08
CA ASN A 491 -14.18 9.48 7.30
C ASN A 491 -14.05 8.82 5.92
N ILE A 492 -15.20 8.48 5.35
CA ILE A 492 -15.30 7.95 3.99
C ILE A 492 -15.11 9.07 2.97
N GLU A 493 -14.21 8.88 2.02
CA GLU A 493 -13.98 9.77 0.88
C GLU A 493 -14.46 9.15 -0.44
N LYS A 494 -14.70 9.96 -1.47
CA LYS A 494 -15.06 9.46 -2.82
C LYS A 494 -14.02 8.49 -3.38
N SER A 495 -12.74 8.80 -3.18
CA SER A 495 -11.60 7.97 -3.60
C SER A 495 -11.61 6.55 -3.00
N ASN A 496 -12.34 6.34 -1.91
CA ASN A 496 -12.38 5.07 -1.18
C ASN A 496 -13.29 4.05 -1.85
N LEU A 497 -14.37 4.52 -2.52
CA LEU A 497 -15.45 3.68 -3.02
C LEU A 497 -15.02 2.69 -4.10
N SER A 498 -13.91 2.94 -4.80
CA SER A 498 -13.31 2.04 -5.80
C SER A 498 -12.72 0.74 -5.23
N ARG A 499 -12.61 0.60 -3.90
CA ARG A 499 -12.07 -0.61 -3.25
C ARG A 499 -12.64 -0.90 -1.87
N GLN A 500 -13.37 0.04 -1.27
CA GLN A 500 -14.02 -0.11 0.05
C GLN A 500 -15.51 -0.34 -0.15
N PHE A 501 -15.84 -1.52 -0.70
CA PHE A 501 -17.15 -1.83 -1.28
C PHE A 501 -18.32 -1.86 -0.28
N LEU A 502 -18.05 -1.79 1.02
CA LEU A 502 -19.08 -1.67 2.05
C LEU A 502 -19.73 -0.28 2.09
N PHE A 503 -19.09 0.72 1.47
CA PHE A 503 -19.56 2.10 1.45
C PHE A 503 -20.31 2.44 0.15
N ARG A 504 -21.13 3.49 0.20
CA ARG A 504 -21.83 4.06 -0.94
C ARG A 504 -21.57 5.57 -1.02
N ASP A 505 -21.94 6.19 -2.13
CA ASP A 505 -21.88 7.67 -2.28
C ASP A 505 -22.60 8.40 -1.14
N SER A 506 -23.71 7.83 -0.63
CA SER A 506 -24.46 8.39 0.48
C SER A 506 -23.75 8.34 1.84
N ASP A 507 -22.60 7.67 1.92
CA ASP A 507 -21.81 7.52 3.15
C ASP A 507 -20.58 8.41 3.19
N ILE A 508 -20.28 9.15 2.11
CA ILE A 508 -19.18 10.12 2.07
C ILE A 508 -19.30 11.11 3.24
N GLY A 509 -18.20 11.32 3.96
CA GLY A 509 -18.10 12.17 5.14
C GLY A 509 -18.56 11.52 6.45
N LYS A 510 -19.06 10.28 6.44
CA LYS A 510 -19.35 9.51 7.66
C LYS A 510 -18.14 8.67 8.07
N MET A 511 -18.10 8.26 9.35
CA MET A 511 -17.05 7.41 9.90
C MET A 511 -17.03 6.02 9.27
N LYS A 512 -15.85 5.56 8.85
CA LYS A 512 -15.65 4.25 8.20
C LYS A 512 -16.09 3.10 9.11
N SER A 513 -15.64 3.09 10.37
CA SER A 513 -15.90 2.01 11.32
C SER A 513 -17.39 1.77 11.57
N ALA A 514 -18.16 2.85 11.76
CA ALA A 514 -19.61 2.80 11.97
C ALA A 514 -20.36 2.28 10.72
N CYS A 515 -20.03 2.81 9.54
CA CYS A 515 -20.69 2.41 8.29
C CYS A 515 -20.36 0.95 7.92
N ALA A 516 -19.09 0.55 8.07
CA ALA A 516 -18.64 -0.80 7.75
C ALA A 516 -19.29 -1.84 8.68
N SER A 517 -19.42 -1.51 9.96
CA SER A 517 -20.12 -2.34 10.94
C SER A 517 -21.60 -2.54 10.59
N ALA A 518 -22.29 -1.47 10.18
CA ALA A 518 -23.67 -1.54 9.74
C ALA A 518 -23.83 -2.38 8.47
N ALA A 519 -22.91 -2.28 7.51
CA ALA A 519 -22.92 -3.08 6.29
C ALA A 519 -22.68 -4.57 6.57
N ALA A 520 -21.69 -4.90 7.42
CA ALA A 520 -21.39 -6.28 7.79
C ALA A 520 -22.57 -6.97 8.51
N LYS A 521 -23.28 -6.27 9.39
CA LYS A 521 -24.50 -6.76 10.05
C LYS A 521 -25.64 -7.07 9.07
N LYS A 522 -25.70 -6.40 7.91
CA LYS A 522 -26.68 -6.74 6.86
C LYS A 522 -26.32 -8.05 6.15
N MET A 523 -25.03 -8.36 6.02
CA MET A 523 -24.55 -9.64 5.46
C MET A 523 -24.80 -10.79 6.45
N ASN A 524 -24.50 -10.56 7.73
CA ASN A 524 -24.78 -11.50 8.80
C ASN A 524 -25.42 -10.83 10.03
N PRO A 525 -26.74 -10.99 10.23
CA PRO A 525 -27.45 -10.43 11.38
C PRO A 525 -26.95 -10.95 12.74
N ASN A 526 -26.32 -12.13 12.77
CA ASN A 526 -25.78 -12.72 14.00
C ASN A 526 -24.43 -12.10 14.41
N LEU A 527 -23.77 -11.33 13.53
CA LEU A 527 -22.47 -10.73 13.81
C LEU A 527 -22.55 -9.73 14.98
N ARG A 528 -21.83 -10.02 16.07
CA ARG A 528 -21.76 -9.15 17.24
C ARG A 528 -20.55 -8.24 17.11
N ILE A 529 -20.76 -7.05 16.55
CA ILE A 529 -19.71 -6.07 16.31
C ILE A 529 -19.93 -4.77 17.08
N LYS A 530 -18.85 -4.24 17.68
CA LYS A 530 -18.74 -2.93 18.32
C LYS A 530 -17.72 -2.08 17.55
N ALA A 531 -18.19 -0.96 16.98
CA ALA A 531 -17.33 0.00 16.29
C ALA A 531 -16.84 1.10 17.24
N SER A 532 -15.62 1.56 17.02
CA SER A 532 -14.96 2.68 17.69
C SER A 532 -14.33 3.61 16.63
N GLU A 533 -14.14 4.86 17.03
CA GLU A 533 -13.53 5.92 16.21
C GLU A 533 -12.18 6.37 16.80
N VAL A 534 -11.77 5.74 17.90
CA VAL A 534 -10.55 6.08 18.63
C VAL A 534 -9.35 5.49 17.88
N PRO A 535 -8.34 6.30 17.49
CA PRO A 535 -7.15 5.78 16.85
C PRO A 535 -6.44 4.80 17.79
N VAL A 536 -5.61 3.91 17.24
CA VAL A 536 -4.80 2.98 18.04
C VAL A 536 -3.38 3.51 18.11
N GLY A 537 -2.92 3.80 19.31
CA GLY A 537 -1.58 4.32 19.57
C GLY A 537 -1.38 4.69 21.05
N GLU A 538 -0.16 5.09 21.38
CA GLU A 538 0.28 5.43 22.76
C GLU A 538 -0.66 6.44 23.44
N ASP A 539 -1.13 7.46 22.71
CA ASP A 539 -2.00 8.53 23.23
C ASP A 539 -3.44 8.06 23.58
N THR A 540 -3.76 6.78 23.36
CA THR A 540 -5.14 6.24 23.47
C THR A 540 -5.25 5.00 24.35
N GLU A 541 -4.20 4.69 25.12
CA GLU A 541 -4.14 3.51 26.00
C GLU A 541 -5.19 3.50 27.12
N ASP A 542 -5.75 4.66 27.48
CA ASP A 542 -6.92 4.72 28.37
C ASP A 542 -8.14 3.95 27.81
N THR A 543 -8.32 4.01 26.48
CA THR A 543 -9.37 3.27 25.77
C THR A 543 -8.94 1.84 25.51
N TRP A 544 -7.73 1.67 24.96
CA TRP A 544 -7.13 0.39 24.61
C TRP A 544 -6.26 -0.13 25.75
N ASN A 545 -6.85 -0.26 26.92
CA ASN A 545 -6.14 -0.63 28.14
C ASN A 545 -5.89 -2.14 28.27
N ASP A 546 -5.18 -2.53 29.31
CA ASP A 546 -4.82 -3.91 29.63
C ASP A 546 -6.03 -4.86 29.68
N THR A 547 -7.19 -4.40 30.14
CA THR A 547 -8.41 -5.23 30.18
C THR A 547 -8.91 -5.52 28.77
N PHE A 548 -8.91 -4.52 27.89
CA PHE A 548 -9.31 -4.69 26.50
C PHE A 548 -8.39 -5.67 25.78
N TRP A 549 -7.07 -5.44 25.81
CA TRP A 549 -6.12 -6.30 25.12
C TRP A 549 -6.11 -7.72 25.65
N SER A 550 -6.11 -7.90 26.98
CA SER A 550 -6.12 -9.22 27.60
C SER A 550 -7.36 -10.04 27.23
N GLY A 551 -8.49 -9.37 26.98
CA GLY A 551 -9.75 -10.00 26.58
C GLY A 551 -9.84 -10.44 25.12
N GLN A 552 -8.87 -10.10 24.27
CA GLN A 552 -8.87 -10.53 22.85
C GLN A 552 -8.33 -11.95 22.70
N ASP A 553 -8.88 -12.72 21.75
CA ASP A 553 -8.34 -14.01 21.31
C ASP A 553 -7.37 -13.82 20.13
N LEU A 554 -7.64 -12.84 19.27
CA LEU A 554 -6.93 -12.60 18.01
C LEU A 554 -7.00 -11.13 17.61
N VAL A 555 -5.92 -10.61 17.02
CA VAL A 555 -5.86 -9.26 16.43
C VAL A 555 -5.61 -9.38 14.92
N VAL A 556 -6.27 -8.54 14.14
CA VAL A 556 -6.10 -8.46 12.68
C VAL A 556 -5.86 -7.01 12.29
N ASN A 557 -4.75 -6.76 11.58
CA ASN A 557 -4.42 -5.44 11.06
C ASN A 557 -4.99 -5.21 9.66
N ALA A 558 -5.54 -4.02 9.47
CA ALA A 558 -6.00 -3.47 8.21
C ALA A 558 -5.47 -2.03 8.03
N LEU A 559 -4.20 -1.84 8.36
CA LEU A 559 -3.51 -0.56 8.48
C LEU A 559 -2.84 -0.11 7.18
N ASP A 560 -2.49 1.16 7.08
CA ASP A 560 -1.84 1.77 5.91
C ASP A 560 -0.47 2.41 6.19
N ASN A 561 -0.03 2.40 7.45
CA ASN A 561 1.25 2.98 7.87
C ASN A 561 2.04 2.04 8.80
N ILE A 562 3.37 2.15 8.77
CA ILE A 562 4.29 1.27 9.53
C ILE A 562 4.21 1.56 11.04
N LYS A 563 4.03 2.83 11.44
CA LYS A 563 4.00 3.23 12.85
C LYS A 563 2.88 2.51 13.61
N ALA A 564 1.65 2.52 13.08
CA ALA A 564 0.53 1.84 13.68
C ALA A 564 0.73 0.31 13.71
N ARG A 565 1.33 -0.27 12.66
CA ARG A 565 1.64 -1.72 12.62
C ARG A 565 2.59 -2.12 13.75
N LEU A 566 3.70 -1.38 13.91
CA LEU A 566 4.67 -1.62 14.99
C LEU A 566 4.07 -1.42 16.38
N TYR A 567 3.16 -0.46 16.54
CA TYR A 567 2.44 -0.29 17.80
C TYR A 567 1.53 -1.49 18.10
N VAL A 568 0.71 -1.93 17.15
CA VAL A 568 -0.17 -3.10 17.36
C VAL A 568 0.65 -4.38 17.58
N ASP A 569 1.75 -4.57 16.84
CA ASP A 569 2.69 -5.68 17.05
C ASP A 569 3.24 -5.69 18.48
N SER A 570 3.69 -4.55 18.99
CA SER A 570 4.23 -4.47 20.36
C SER A 570 3.17 -4.78 21.43
N GLN A 571 1.92 -4.35 21.23
CA GLN A 571 0.81 -4.73 22.11
C GLN A 571 0.52 -6.24 22.00
N CYS A 572 0.52 -6.82 20.81
CA CYS A 572 0.31 -8.26 20.63
C CYS A 572 1.41 -9.10 21.30
N VAL A 573 2.66 -8.66 21.22
CA VAL A 573 3.79 -9.25 21.98
C VAL A 573 3.55 -9.13 23.48
N ARG A 574 3.22 -7.93 23.97
CA ARG A 574 2.97 -7.66 25.39
C ARG A 574 1.86 -8.51 25.98
N TYR A 575 0.76 -8.68 25.26
CA TYR A 575 -0.44 -9.41 25.73
C TYR A 575 -0.51 -10.86 25.25
N LEU A 576 0.54 -11.36 24.58
CA LEU A 576 0.62 -12.71 24.03
C LEU A 576 -0.58 -13.04 23.13
N LYS A 577 -0.91 -12.10 22.22
CA LYS A 577 -2.02 -12.25 21.28
C LYS A 577 -1.50 -12.59 19.89
N PRO A 578 -2.07 -13.59 19.20
CA PRO A 578 -1.80 -13.78 17.79
C PRO A 578 -2.19 -12.54 16.99
N LEU A 579 -1.41 -12.26 15.95
CA LEU A 579 -1.61 -11.14 15.03
C LEU A 579 -1.57 -11.64 13.59
N LEU A 580 -2.58 -11.25 12.82
CA LEU A 580 -2.61 -11.40 11.37
C LEU A 580 -2.35 -10.05 10.71
N GLU A 581 -1.24 -9.94 9.98
CA GLU A 581 -0.78 -8.73 9.31
C GLU A 581 -0.88 -8.88 7.78
N SER A 582 -1.22 -7.79 7.07
CA SER A 582 -1.23 -7.77 5.61
C SER A 582 -1.06 -6.36 5.02
N GLY A 583 -0.47 -6.31 3.83
CA GLY A 583 -0.22 -5.09 3.08
C GLY A 583 -0.48 -5.26 1.58
N THR A 584 -0.80 -4.14 0.91
CA THR A 584 -0.99 -4.10 -0.54
C THR A 584 -0.33 -2.86 -1.15
N LEU A 585 0.26 -3.02 -2.32
CA LEU A 585 0.80 -1.94 -3.15
C LEU A 585 0.53 -2.24 -4.63
N GLY A 586 -0.50 -1.63 -5.20
CA GLY A 586 -0.95 -1.92 -6.56
C GLY A 586 -1.34 -3.39 -6.71
N THR A 587 -0.64 -4.12 -7.59
CA THR A 587 -0.83 -5.57 -7.80
C THR A 587 -0.04 -6.44 -6.81
N LYS A 588 0.82 -5.84 -5.99
CA LYS A 588 1.65 -6.52 -4.99
C LYS A 588 0.92 -6.62 -3.67
N ALA A 589 1.13 -7.72 -2.95
CA ALA A 589 0.62 -7.90 -1.60
C ALA A 589 1.51 -8.82 -0.78
N ASN A 590 1.44 -8.69 0.54
CA ASN A 590 2.04 -9.62 1.47
C ASN A 590 1.12 -9.89 2.66
N SER A 591 1.28 -11.06 3.28
CA SER A 591 0.67 -11.41 4.56
C SER A 591 1.70 -12.05 5.48
N GLN A 592 1.59 -11.76 6.78
CA GLN A 592 2.42 -12.35 7.82
C GLN A 592 1.53 -12.83 8.96
N VAL A 593 1.78 -14.04 9.46
CA VAL A 593 1.11 -14.60 10.63
C VAL A 593 2.09 -14.64 11.80
N ILE A 594 1.68 -14.02 12.91
CA ILE A 594 2.47 -13.89 14.12
C ILE A 594 1.76 -14.67 15.23
N VAL A 595 2.42 -15.71 15.74
CA VAL A 595 1.88 -16.62 16.75
C VAL A 595 2.76 -16.58 18.01
N PRO A 596 2.18 -16.24 19.18
CA PRO A 596 2.93 -16.13 20.42
C PRO A 596 3.73 -17.40 20.75
N ARG A 597 4.98 -17.19 21.21
CA ARG A 597 5.91 -18.27 21.60
C ARG A 597 6.31 -19.22 20.47
N MET A 598 5.99 -18.88 19.23
CA MET A 598 6.27 -19.72 18.06
C MET A 598 7.06 -18.93 17.01
N THR A 599 6.52 -17.84 16.50
CA THR A 599 7.11 -17.08 15.38
C THR A 599 7.84 -15.84 15.86
N GLU A 600 8.65 -15.22 15.00
CA GLU A 600 9.05 -13.82 15.19
C GLU A 600 7.83 -12.87 15.19
N SER A 601 8.03 -11.62 15.65
CA SER A 601 7.03 -10.55 15.56
C SER A 601 7.20 -9.73 14.27
N TYR A 602 6.24 -8.89 13.92
CA TYR A 602 6.37 -8.00 12.74
C TYR A 602 7.60 -7.08 12.88
N GLY A 603 7.80 -6.49 14.07
CA GLY A 603 8.94 -5.61 14.37
C GLY A 603 10.31 -6.30 14.49
N SER A 604 10.36 -7.62 14.36
CA SER A 604 11.64 -8.38 14.36
C SER A 604 12.42 -8.22 13.06
N SER A 605 11.73 -7.86 11.97
CA SER A 605 12.31 -7.59 10.65
C SER A 605 12.27 -6.09 10.34
N ARG A 606 13.22 -5.61 9.53
CA ARG A 606 13.26 -4.21 9.09
C ARG A 606 12.99 -4.12 7.60
N ASP A 607 11.88 -3.49 7.26
CA ASP A 607 11.63 -3.05 5.89
C ASP A 607 12.64 -1.97 5.48
N PRO A 608 13.01 -1.88 4.18
CA PRO A 608 13.83 -0.79 3.68
C PRO A 608 13.17 0.56 4.01
N PRO A 609 13.90 1.53 4.59
CA PRO A 609 13.35 2.84 4.86
C PRO A 609 13.02 3.55 3.53
N ASP A 610 12.03 4.44 3.57
CA ASP A 610 11.76 5.35 2.45
C ASP A 610 13.04 6.09 2.07
N THR A 611 13.34 6.13 0.77
CA THR A 611 14.52 6.85 0.27
C THR A 611 14.29 8.35 0.41
N ALA A 612 14.96 8.98 1.38
CA ALA A 612 14.94 10.43 1.53
C ALA A 612 15.75 11.09 0.40
N ILE A 613 15.20 12.14 -0.20
CA ILE A 613 15.93 12.92 -1.20
C ILE A 613 16.93 13.81 -0.44
N PRO A 614 18.23 13.79 -0.79
CA PRO A 614 19.22 14.68 -0.20
C PRO A 614 18.78 16.14 -0.19
N MET A 615 18.97 16.84 0.94
CA MET A 615 18.54 18.23 1.08
C MET A 615 19.20 19.16 0.06
N CYS A 616 20.47 18.90 -0.32
CA CYS A 616 21.17 19.68 -1.34
C CYS A 616 20.55 19.50 -2.74
N THR A 617 20.06 18.30 -3.06
CA THR A 617 19.35 17.98 -4.30
C THR A 617 18.00 18.69 -4.34
N LEU A 618 17.22 18.66 -3.25
CA LEU A 618 15.95 19.39 -3.15
C LEU A 618 16.15 20.90 -3.27
N LYS A 619 17.12 21.46 -2.53
CA LYS A 619 17.35 22.91 -2.44
C LYS A 619 18.00 23.52 -3.68
N ASN A 620 18.99 22.86 -4.29
CA ASN A 620 19.86 23.50 -5.28
C ASN A 620 20.07 22.71 -6.58
N PHE A 621 20.02 21.38 -6.56
CA PHE A 621 20.42 20.55 -7.71
C PHE A 621 19.38 19.46 -8.09
N PRO A 622 18.12 19.81 -8.36
CA PRO A 622 17.15 18.84 -8.84
C PRO A 622 17.51 18.36 -10.25
N HIS A 623 17.23 17.09 -10.52
CA HIS A 623 17.42 16.47 -11.83
C HIS A 623 16.30 15.50 -12.21
N GLN A 624 15.34 15.26 -11.31
CA GLN A 624 14.12 14.50 -11.56
C GLN A 624 12.90 15.31 -11.14
N ILE A 625 11.74 14.99 -11.70
CA ILE A 625 10.51 15.74 -11.45
C ILE A 625 10.07 15.59 -9.99
N GLU A 626 10.29 14.42 -9.39
CA GLU A 626 10.05 14.09 -7.98
C GLU A 626 10.74 15.08 -7.03
N HIS A 627 11.97 15.50 -7.35
CA HIS A 627 12.72 16.46 -6.54
C HIS A 627 12.04 17.83 -6.53
N THR A 628 11.51 18.26 -7.68
CA THR A 628 10.81 19.54 -7.79
C THR A 628 9.40 19.49 -7.20
N ILE A 629 8.75 18.33 -7.19
CA ILE A 629 7.44 18.13 -6.57
C ILE A 629 7.56 18.17 -5.03
N GLU A 630 8.52 17.44 -4.45
CA GLU A 630 8.72 17.49 -2.99
C GLU A 630 9.18 18.89 -2.55
N TRP A 631 9.99 19.57 -3.37
CA TRP A 631 10.29 21.00 -3.14
C TRP A 631 9.03 21.88 -3.21
N GLY A 632 8.14 21.65 -4.19
CA GLY A 632 6.89 22.40 -4.30
C GLY A 632 5.96 22.18 -3.10
N ARG A 633 5.93 20.95 -2.57
CA ARG A 633 5.20 20.59 -1.35
C ARG A 633 5.81 21.24 -0.10
N ASP A 634 7.13 21.28 0.01
CA ASP A 634 7.83 22.02 1.07
C ASP A 634 7.49 23.51 1.03
N LYS A 635 7.47 24.12 -0.17
CA LYS A 635 7.02 25.52 -0.33
C LYS A 635 5.56 25.74 0.02
N PHE A 636 4.68 24.80 -0.31
CA PHE A 636 3.28 24.87 0.12
C PHE A 636 3.17 24.91 1.65
N ALA A 637 3.78 23.92 2.33
CA ALA A 637 3.75 23.84 3.79
C ALA A 637 4.41 25.06 4.45
N GLY A 638 5.55 25.50 3.92
CA GLY A 638 6.27 26.67 4.41
C GLY A 638 5.44 27.95 4.37
N TYR A 639 4.81 28.25 3.23
CA TYR A 639 4.06 29.49 3.05
C TYR A 639 2.68 29.49 3.69
N PHE A 640 1.90 28.42 3.50
CA PHE A 640 0.45 28.44 3.77
C PHE A 640 0.05 27.69 5.05
N THR A 641 0.99 26.98 5.68
CA THR A 641 0.75 26.24 6.93
C THR A 641 1.68 26.75 8.03
N ASN A 642 2.98 26.52 7.91
CA ASN A 642 3.97 26.74 8.97
C ASN A 642 4.10 28.23 9.33
N ALA A 643 4.24 29.11 8.33
CA ALA A 643 4.32 30.56 8.57
C ALA A 643 3.02 31.12 9.19
N VAL A 644 1.87 30.54 8.81
CA VAL A 644 0.54 30.92 9.31
C VAL A 644 0.36 30.49 10.77
N GLU A 645 0.75 29.27 11.11
CA GLU A 645 0.74 28.76 12.48
C GLU A 645 1.70 29.53 13.38
N ASP A 646 2.92 29.81 12.91
CA ASP A 646 3.88 30.64 13.63
C ASP A 646 3.33 32.06 13.90
N ALA A 647 2.66 32.67 12.92
CA ALA A 647 2.00 33.97 13.09
C ALA A 647 0.83 33.90 14.08
N ASN A 648 -0.05 32.91 13.98
CA ASN A 648 -1.14 32.69 14.95
C ASN A 648 -0.63 32.50 16.38
N ASN A 649 0.41 31.68 16.54
CA ASN A 649 1.07 31.44 17.81
C ASN A 649 1.68 32.73 18.39
N TRP A 650 2.28 33.57 17.55
CA TRP A 650 2.79 34.86 17.99
C TRP A 650 1.67 35.83 18.40
N VAL A 651 0.58 35.92 17.62
CA VAL A 651 -0.59 36.79 17.90
C VAL A 651 -1.29 36.38 19.20
N SER A 652 -1.49 35.09 19.43
CA SER A 652 -2.17 34.56 20.63
C SER A 652 -1.38 34.74 21.93
N GLY A 653 -0.10 35.12 21.83
CA GLY A 653 0.78 35.25 22.99
C GLY A 653 1.34 33.92 23.52
N SER A 654 1.28 32.86 22.72
CA SER A 654 1.92 31.57 23.04
C SER A 654 3.45 31.65 23.04
N ASP A 655 4.09 30.56 23.46
CA ASP A 655 5.54 30.33 23.60
C ASP A 655 6.33 30.29 22.27
N PHE A 656 5.82 30.91 21.18
CA PHE A 656 6.50 30.94 19.87
C PHE A 656 7.97 31.37 19.95
N LEU A 657 8.26 32.49 20.62
CA LEU A 657 9.64 32.97 20.76
C LEU A 657 10.51 32.03 21.61
N ASP A 658 9.91 31.31 22.56
CA ASP A 658 10.65 30.33 23.38
C ASP A 658 10.95 29.06 22.58
N ARG A 659 10.01 28.60 21.74
CA ARG A 659 10.28 27.53 20.76
C ARG A 659 11.37 27.92 19.77
N ILE A 660 11.37 29.16 19.28
CA ILE A 660 12.44 29.65 18.38
C ILE A 660 13.82 29.63 19.05
N LYS A 661 13.91 29.85 20.37
CA LYS A 661 15.19 29.73 21.11
C LYS A 661 15.72 28.29 21.12
N GLN A 662 14.82 27.29 21.14
CA GLN A 662 15.17 25.86 21.15
C GLN A 662 15.65 25.34 19.79
N VAL A 663 15.39 26.05 18.69
CA VAL A 663 15.96 25.71 17.38
C VAL A 663 17.48 25.86 17.44
N GLU A 664 18.25 24.90 16.94
CA GLU A 664 19.72 24.96 17.02
C GLU A 664 20.32 25.93 15.97
N SER A 665 19.86 25.86 14.72
CA SER A 665 20.41 26.63 13.60
C SER A 665 19.92 28.09 13.55
N TYR A 666 20.86 29.05 13.50
CA TYR A 666 20.53 30.47 13.29
C TYR A 666 19.90 30.75 11.92
N ALA A 667 20.29 30.01 10.87
CA ALA A 667 19.67 30.14 9.55
C ALA A 667 18.19 29.73 9.59
N ALA A 668 17.86 28.62 10.26
CA ALA A 668 16.48 28.17 10.45
C ALA A 668 15.66 29.14 11.32
N LYS A 669 16.27 29.70 12.38
CA LYS A 669 15.63 30.78 13.19
C LYS A 669 15.29 31.99 12.33
N LYS A 670 16.25 32.45 11.53
CA LYS A 670 16.09 33.60 10.63
C LYS A 670 14.94 33.37 9.66
N GLU A 671 14.90 32.22 8.99
CA GLU A 671 13.87 31.88 8.02
C GLU A 671 12.45 31.88 8.63
N ARG A 672 12.27 31.23 9.79
CA ARG A 672 10.96 31.20 10.49
C ARG A 672 10.52 32.58 10.96
N LEU A 673 11.42 33.34 11.59
CA LEU A 673 11.14 34.70 12.07
C LEU A 673 10.81 35.65 10.90
N GLN A 674 11.58 35.55 9.80
CA GLN A 674 11.37 36.37 8.61
C GLN A 674 10.03 36.05 7.95
N SER A 675 9.68 34.78 7.82
CA SER A 675 8.40 34.36 7.23
C SER A 675 7.20 34.84 8.06
N CYS A 676 7.28 34.66 9.39
CA CYS A 676 6.26 35.17 10.33
C CYS A 676 6.12 36.70 10.24
N LEU A 677 7.23 37.44 10.30
CA LEU A 677 7.21 38.90 10.21
C LEU A 677 6.69 39.41 8.86
N GLN A 678 7.09 38.79 7.75
CA GLN A 678 6.61 39.15 6.42
C GLN A 678 5.09 38.95 6.30
N LEU A 679 4.58 37.81 6.77
CA LEU A 679 3.15 37.51 6.74
C LEU A 679 2.33 38.52 7.56
N LEU A 680 2.78 38.84 8.77
CA LEU A 680 2.16 39.85 9.64
C LEU A 680 2.15 41.25 9.00
N LYS A 681 3.28 41.68 8.44
CA LYS A 681 3.39 42.97 7.73
C LYS A 681 2.51 43.02 6.48
N LEU A 682 2.42 41.92 5.74
CA LEU A 682 1.62 41.81 4.52
C LEU A 682 0.12 41.90 4.84
N TYR A 683 -0.34 41.22 5.90
CA TYR A 683 -1.72 41.30 6.35
C TYR A 683 -2.14 42.71 6.79
N ASN A 684 -1.17 43.48 7.33
CA ASN A 684 -1.31 44.89 7.67
C ASN A 684 -2.56 45.19 8.52
N TYR A 685 -2.71 44.44 9.62
CA TYR A 685 -3.82 44.60 10.57
C TYR A 685 -5.21 44.52 9.92
N GLY A 686 -5.40 43.59 8.97
CA GLY A 686 -6.69 43.35 8.30
C GLY A 686 -6.96 44.26 7.10
N LYS A 687 -5.94 44.94 6.58
CA LYS A 687 -6.06 45.80 5.39
C LYS A 687 -5.65 45.12 4.09
N ALA A 688 -5.12 43.91 4.15
CA ALA A 688 -4.78 43.13 2.95
C ALA A 688 -6.04 42.84 2.12
N ASP A 689 -5.91 42.99 0.82
CA ASP A 689 -6.92 42.64 -0.18
C ASP A 689 -6.35 41.63 -1.19
N PHE A 690 -7.14 41.26 -2.20
CA PHE A 690 -6.68 40.27 -3.18
C PHE A 690 -5.51 40.80 -4.04
N GLN A 691 -5.45 42.12 -4.31
CA GLN A 691 -4.32 42.74 -5.00
C GLN A 691 -3.02 42.57 -4.20
N THR A 692 -3.08 42.73 -2.88
CA THR A 692 -1.96 42.45 -1.95
C THR A 692 -1.48 41.01 -2.08
N CYS A 693 -2.40 40.05 -2.25
CA CYS A 693 -2.07 38.64 -2.43
C CYS A 693 -1.40 38.37 -3.79
N VAL A 694 -1.86 39.04 -4.86
CA VAL A 694 -1.26 38.96 -6.20
C VAL A 694 0.14 39.56 -6.23
N GLU A 695 0.36 40.70 -5.57
CA GLU A 695 1.68 41.32 -5.43
C GLU A 695 2.66 40.37 -4.75
N TRP A 696 2.27 39.77 -3.62
CA TRP A 696 3.10 38.78 -2.94
C TRP A 696 3.42 37.58 -3.83
N ALA A 697 2.42 36.99 -4.48
CA ALA A 697 2.60 35.83 -5.36
C ALA A 697 3.56 36.13 -6.53
N ARG A 698 3.46 37.33 -7.13
CA ARG A 698 4.36 37.76 -8.21
C ARG A 698 5.79 37.97 -7.72
N LEU A 699 5.98 38.48 -6.50
CA LEU A 699 7.30 38.60 -5.90
C LEU A 699 7.89 37.22 -5.53
N GLN A 700 7.07 36.26 -5.08
CA GLN A 700 7.53 34.89 -4.87
C GLN A 700 7.97 34.21 -6.17
N PHE A 701 7.27 34.45 -7.29
CA PHE A 701 7.72 33.97 -8.60
C PHE A 701 9.13 34.49 -8.92
N GLU A 702 9.35 35.81 -8.76
CA GLU A 702 10.66 36.40 -9.05
C GLU A 702 11.75 35.81 -8.15
N GLU A 703 11.46 35.65 -6.86
CA GLU A 703 12.43 35.14 -5.92
C GLU A 703 12.81 33.68 -6.21
N LEU A 704 11.82 32.82 -6.40
CA LEU A 704 12.02 31.37 -6.49
C LEU A 704 12.54 30.90 -7.86
N PHE A 705 12.15 31.57 -8.95
CA PHE A 705 12.44 31.10 -10.30
C PHE A 705 13.40 31.99 -11.08
N HIS A 706 13.71 33.18 -10.56
CA HIS A 706 14.71 34.09 -11.14
C HIS A 706 15.86 34.40 -10.18
N ASN A 707 15.61 35.05 -9.04
CA ASN A 707 16.65 35.62 -8.18
C ASN A 707 17.54 34.55 -7.55
N THR A 708 16.94 33.54 -6.93
CA THR A 708 17.68 32.42 -6.32
C THR A 708 18.50 31.65 -7.35
N ILE A 709 17.98 31.50 -8.57
CA ILE A 709 18.70 30.86 -9.69
C ILE A 709 19.86 31.73 -10.18
N ALA A 710 19.65 33.04 -10.31
CA ALA A 710 20.69 34.00 -10.68
C ALA A 710 21.79 34.06 -9.61
N GLN A 711 21.43 34.01 -8.32
CA GLN A 711 22.39 33.89 -7.22
C GLN A 711 23.17 32.57 -7.31
N LEU A 712 22.50 31.44 -7.58
CA LEU A 712 23.17 30.14 -7.71
C LEU A 712 24.21 30.14 -8.85
N LEU A 713 23.90 30.76 -9.99
CA LEU A 713 24.84 30.91 -11.11
C LEU A 713 25.97 31.92 -10.83
N TYR A 714 25.74 32.90 -9.96
CA TYR A 714 26.81 33.79 -9.48
C TYR A 714 27.80 33.02 -8.61
N ASN A 715 27.30 32.14 -7.75
CA ASN A 715 28.10 31.27 -6.89
C ASN A 715 28.83 30.17 -7.67
N PHE A 716 28.15 29.58 -8.66
CA PHE A 716 28.69 28.50 -9.51
C PHE A 716 28.50 28.86 -10.99
N PRO A 717 29.45 29.61 -11.59
CA PRO A 717 29.42 29.94 -13.01
C PRO A 717 29.29 28.70 -13.91
N LEU A 718 28.78 28.87 -15.13
CA LEU A 718 28.55 27.74 -16.06
C LEU A 718 29.85 27.00 -16.46
N ASP A 719 30.98 27.70 -16.42
CA ASP A 719 32.32 27.19 -16.66
C ASP A 719 33.07 26.78 -15.38
N ALA A 720 32.39 26.77 -14.23
CA ALA A 720 32.98 26.35 -12.97
C ALA A 720 33.48 24.90 -13.02
N THR A 721 34.64 24.66 -12.40
CA THR A 721 35.27 23.34 -12.29
C THR A 721 35.38 22.90 -10.83
N THR A 722 35.35 21.60 -10.59
CA THR A 722 35.65 21.00 -9.28
C THR A 722 37.15 21.07 -8.97
N SER A 723 37.54 20.68 -7.76
CA SER A 723 38.95 20.56 -7.34
C SER A 723 39.76 19.57 -8.19
N THR A 724 39.10 18.63 -8.86
CA THR A 724 39.72 17.65 -9.77
C THR A 724 39.82 18.15 -11.22
N GLY A 725 39.35 19.37 -11.51
CA GLY A 725 39.34 19.94 -12.86
C GLY A 725 38.17 19.49 -13.74
N ALA A 726 37.23 18.68 -13.21
CA ALA A 726 36.03 18.28 -13.93
C ALA A 726 34.98 19.42 -13.94
N PRO A 727 34.09 19.51 -14.95
CA PRO A 727 33.00 20.49 -14.95
C PRO A 727 32.07 20.32 -13.75
N PHE A 728 31.77 21.41 -13.04
CA PHE A 728 30.86 21.40 -11.89
C PHE A 728 29.44 20.97 -12.28
N TRP A 729 28.95 21.47 -13.41
CA TRP A 729 27.64 21.14 -13.99
C TRP A 729 27.70 19.87 -14.83
N SER A 730 27.88 18.72 -14.18
CA SER A 730 27.94 17.41 -14.80
C SER A 730 27.15 16.35 -13.99
N GLY A 731 26.81 15.23 -14.64
CA GLY A 731 26.04 14.15 -14.03
C GLY A 731 24.67 14.63 -13.48
N PRO A 732 24.39 14.47 -12.17
CA PRO A 732 23.13 14.89 -11.55
C PRO A 732 22.96 16.42 -11.43
N LYS A 733 24.01 17.22 -11.66
CA LYS A 733 23.96 18.69 -11.56
C LYS A 733 23.61 19.33 -12.89
N ARG A 734 22.32 19.55 -13.14
CA ARG A 734 21.82 20.22 -14.35
C ARG A 734 22.02 21.74 -14.23
N PRO A 735 22.66 22.41 -15.21
CA PRO A 735 22.87 23.87 -15.16
C PRO A 735 21.53 24.60 -15.34
N PRO A 736 21.10 25.43 -14.37
CA PRO A 736 19.79 26.06 -14.41
C PRO A 736 19.78 27.31 -15.30
N THR A 737 18.59 27.84 -15.57
CA THR A 737 18.38 29.11 -16.28
C THR A 737 17.33 29.95 -15.55
N PRO A 738 17.62 31.21 -15.18
CA PRO A 738 16.63 32.10 -14.56
C PRO A 738 15.44 32.32 -15.49
N LEU A 739 14.22 32.16 -14.98
CA LEU A 739 13.00 32.38 -15.74
C LEU A 739 12.60 33.85 -15.73
N LYS A 740 12.09 34.34 -16.85
CA LYS A 740 11.43 35.65 -16.93
C LYS A 740 9.93 35.42 -16.86
N PHE A 741 9.24 36.16 -15.99
CA PHE A 741 7.79 36.09 -15.91
C PHE A 741 7.14 36.52 -17.23
N ASP A 742 6.10 35.80 -17.62
CA ASP A 742 5.30 36.08 -18.81
C ASP A 742 3.83 35.81 -18.46
N PRO A 743 2.96 36.84 -18.45
CA PRO A 743 1.54 36.68 -18.13
C PRO A 743 0.75 35.91 -19.20
N ASN A 744 1.34 35.58 -20.35
CA ASN A 744 0.72 34.75 -21.38
C ASN A 744 1.12 33.28 -21.28
N ASN A 745 2.14 32.96 -20.48
CA ASN A 745 2.49 31.58 -20.18
C ASN A 745 1.53 31.04 -19.12
N ALA A 746 0.80 29.97 -19.45
CA ALA A 746 -0.23 29.40 -18.58
C ALA A 746 0.33 28.94 -17.23
N THR A 747 1.46 28.25 -17.21
CA THR A 747 2.15 27.79 -15.99
C THR A 747 2.53 28.96 -15.09
N HIS A 748 3.05 30.05 -15.69
CA HIS A 748 3.43 31.25 -14.96
C HIS A 748 2.22 31.91 -14.30
N LEU A 749 1.14 32.12 -15.05
CA LEU A 749 -0.08 32.75 -14.54
C LEU A 749 -0.81 31.87 -13.52
N ASP A 750 -0.87 30.56 -13.75
CA ASP A 750 -1.55 29.62 -12.86
C ASP A 750 -0.81 29.47 -11.51
N PHE A 751 0.52 29.62 -11.48
CA PHE A 751 1.26 29.74 -10.21
C PHE A 751 0.78 30.96 -9.41
N ILE A 752 0.63 32.12 -10.06
CA ILE A 752 0.16 33.33 -9.38
C ILE A 752 -1.26 33.16 -8.87
N ILE A 753 -2.16 32.60 -9.69
CA ILE A 753 -3.56 32.36 -9.32
C ILE A 753 -3.62 31.45 -8.09
N ALA A 754 -2.92 30.32 -8.11
CA ALA A 754 -2.93 29.37 -6.99
C ALA A 754 -2.33 29.99 -5.72
N ALA A 755 -1.15 30.59 -5.82
CA ALA A 755 -0.47 31.20 -4.68
C ALA A 755 -1.26 32.37 -4.05
N ALA A 756 -1.85 33.25 -4.88
CA ALA A 756 -2.65 34.37 -4.40
C ALA A 756 -3.96 33.90 -3.75
N ASN A 757 -4.63 32.89 -4.30
CA ASN A 757 -5.86 32.35 -3.72
C ASN A 757 -5.61 31.59 -2.40
N LEU A 758 -4.47 30.92 -2.26
CA LEU A 758 -4.08 30.27 -0.99
C LEU A 758 -3.76 31.29 0.09
N LEU A 759 -3.03 32.35 -0.25
CA LEU A 759 -2.77 33.43 0.71
C LEU A 759 -4.07 34.18 1.08
N ALA A 760 -4.96 34.40 0.10
CA ALA A 760 -6.27 34.99 0.35
C ALA A 760 -7.11 34.12 1.31
N PHE A 761 -7.04 32.79 1.17
CA PHE A 761 -7.64 31.86 2.12
C PHE A 761 -7.05 32.04 3.53
N ASN A 762 -5.71 32.09 3.68
CA ASN A 762 -5.08 32.30 4.98
C ASN A 762 -5.49 33.62 5.64
N PHE A 763 -5.73 34.66 4.85
CA PHE A 763 -6.09 36.01 5.32
C PHE A 763 -7.60 36.25 5.46
N HIS A 764 -8.45 35.28 5.14
CA HIS A 764 -9.90 35.44 5.03
C HIS A 764 -10.32 36.56 4.05
N VAL A 765 -9.52 36.75 3.00
CA VAL A 765 -9.79 37.69 1.91
C VAL A 765 -10.59 36.99 0.81
N PRO A 766 -11.58 37.66 0.18
CA PRO A 766 -12.31 37.08 -0.94
C PRO A 766 -11.38 36.62 -2.07
N GLN A 767 -11.48 35.36 -2.43
CA GLN A 767 -10.75 34.73 -3.53
C GLN A 767 -11.23 35.25 -4.90
N VAL A 768 -10.31 35.42 -5.85
CA VAL A 768 -10.60 35.76 -7.24
C VAL A 768 -10.12 34.63 -8.14
N ARG A 769 -11.06 34.00 -8.83
CA ARG A 769 -10.81 32.83 -9.70
C ARG A 769 -10.79 33.15 -11.20
N ASP A 770 -11.16 34.38 -11.58
CA ASP A 770 -11.15 34.84 -12.97
C ASP A 770 -9.71 35.09 -13.45
N LYS A 771 -9.25 34.32 -14.44
CA LYS A 771 -7.86 34.39 -14.91
C LYS A 771 -7.50 35.74 -15.53
N ASP A 772 -8.42 36.37 -16.25
CA ASP A 772 -8.17 37.64 -16.93
C ASP A 772 -8.08 38.79 -15.92
N GLN A 773 -8.91 38.75 -14.88
CA GLN A 773 -8.84 39.70 -13.77
C GLN A 773 -7.52 39.60 -13.02
N VAL A 774 -7.05 38.38 -12.70
CA VAL A 774 -5.75 38.19 -12.05
C VAL A 774 -4.61 38.65 -12.95
N LYS A 775 -4.68 38.37 -14.26
CA LYS A 775 -3.69 38.83 -15.24
C LYS A 775 -3.55 40.35 -15.27
N GLU A 776 -4.67 41.09 -15.20
CA GLU A 776 -4.65 42.55 -15.10
C GLU A 776 -4.00 43.04 -13.80
N MET A 777 -4.32 42.40 -12.67
CA MET A 777 -3.74 42.71 -11.36
C MET A 777 -2.22 42.51 -11.34
N VAL A 778 -1.74 41.43 -11.94
CA VAL A 778 -0.30 41.14 -12.06
C VAL A 778 0.44 42.21 -12.85
N GLY A 779 -0.19 42.78 -13.89
CA GLY A 779 0.39 43.86 -14.69
C GLY A 779 0.67 45.15 -13.90
N LYS A 780 0.09 45.31 -12.71
CA LYS A 780 0.26 46.48 -11.83
C LYS A 780 1.41 46.30 -10.82
N VAL A 781 1.97 45.09 -10.70
CA VAL A 781 2.98 44.77 -9.68
C VAL A 781 4.35 45.34 -10.07
N HIS A 782 4.97 46.08 -9.16
CA HIS A 782 6.36 46.51 -9.30
C HIS A 782 7.31 45.44 -8.80
N VAL A 783 8.24 45.00 -9.66
CA VAL A 783 9.24 43.97 -9.33
C VAL A 783 10.62 44.64 -9.18
N PRO A 784 11.24 44.59 -7.98
CA PRO A 784 12.57 45.15 -7.78
C PRO A 784 13.63 44.44 -8.64
N PRO A 785 14.65 45.16 -9.14
CA PRO A 785 15.75 44.53 -9.87
C PRO A 785 16.62 43.68 -8.93
N PHE A 786 17.06 42.52 -9.41
CA PHE A 786 17.98 41.64 -8.68
C PHE A 786 19.43 42.10 -8.80
N SER A 787 20.18 41.99 -7.71
CA SER A 787 21.63 42.10 -7.68
C SER A 787 22.20 40.97 -6.81
N PRO A 788 23.18 40.19 -7.30
CA PRO A 788 23.74 39.08 -6.53
C PRO A 788 24.50 39.60 -5.29
N GLN A 789 24.38 38.86 -4.19
CA GLN A 789 25.08 39.14 -2.95
C GLN A 789 26.43 38.40 -2.90
N GLN A 790 27.47 39.09 -2.42
CA GLN A 790 28.77 38.48 -2.13
C GLN A 790 28.76 37.77 -0.77
N GLY A 791 29.45 36.63 -0.65
CA GLY A 791 29.63 35.92 0.61
C GLY A 791 28.50 34.95 1.01
N VAL A 792 27.48 34.77 0.17
CA VAL A 792 26.46 33.73 0.37
C VAL A 792 27.11 32.35 0.18
N LYS A 793 27.05 31.49 1.21
CA LYS A 793 27.58 30.11 1.14
C LYS A 793 26.45 29.13 0.79
N ILE A 794 26.65 28.38 -0.30
CA ILE A 794 25.70 27.37 -0.80
C ILE A 794 26.39 26.01 -0.76
N LYS A 795 25.78 25.02 -0.11
CA LYS A 795 26.31 23.65 -0.07
C LYS A 795 26.27 22.99 -1.44
N SER A 796 27.40 22.37 -1.82
CA SER A 796 27.59 21.71 -3.12
C SER A 796 27.31 20.20 -3.13
N GLY A 797 27.06 19.61 -1.94
CA GLY A 797 26.77 18.19 -1.71
C GLY A 797 26.56 17.89 -0.22
N GLU A 798 26.26 16.64 0.14
CA GLU A 798 26.04 16.25 1.56
C GLU A 798 27.33 16.17 2.38
N THR A 799 28.45 15.82 1.75
CA THR A 799 29.78 15.78 2.39
C THR A 799 30.38 17.17 2.59
N ASP A 800 29.70 18.21 2.10
CA ASP A 800 30.08 19.60 2.26
C ASP A 800 29.68 20.11 3.65
N THR A 801 30.67 20.30 4.52
CA THR A 801 30.50 20.76 5.90
C THR A 801 30.28 22.27 6.02
N THR A 802 30.26 23.00 4.90
CA THR A 802 30.05 24.45 4.89
C THR A 802 28.68 24.79 5.46
N GLU A 803 28.60 25.56 6.56
CA GLU A 803 27.32 26.03 7.09
C GLU A 803 26.59 26.92 6.08
N GLU A 804 25.33 26.58 5.76
CA GLU A 804 24.48 27.41 4.91
C GLU A 804 24.07 28.68 5.68
N GLY A 805 24.25 29.84 5.07
CA GLY A 805 23.87 31.10 5.68
C GLY A 805 24.86 32.22 5.36
N ALA A 806 24.59 33.38 5.94
CA ALA A 806 25.49 34.52 5.91
C ALA A 806 26.16 34.68 7.29
N GLU A 807 27.36 35.24 7.32
CA GLU A 807 28.15 35.41 8.55
C GLU A 807 27.47 36.31 9.60
N ASP A 808 26.42 37.03 9.22
CA ASP A 808 25.66 37.97 10.04
C ASP A 808 24.27 37.42 10.50
N ASP A 809 23.99 36.13 10.33
CA ASP A 809 22.66 35.55 10.60
C ASP A 809 22.21 35.68 12.07
N GLU A 810 23.12 35.60 13.04
CA GLU A 810 22.81 35.84 14.45
C GLU A 810 22.32 37.28 14.69
N GLN A 811 22.99 38.26 14.08
CA GLN A 811 22.59 39.67 14.16
C GLN A 811 21.24 39.90 13.46
N LYS A 812 20.99 39.25 12.33
CA LYS A 812 19.70 39.30 11.62
C LYS A 812 18.57 38.72 12.47
N VAL A 813 18.80 37.62 13.17
CA VAL A 813 17.81 37.04 14.10
C VAL A 813 17.45 38.04 15.21
N ALA A 814 18.45 38.69 15.82
CA ALA A 814 18.21 39.71 16.83
C ALA A 814 17.37 40.88 16.28
N ASN A 815 17.67 41.35 15.07
CA ASN A 815 16.93 42.41 14.40
C ASN A 815 15.47 42.01 14.11
N LEU A 816 15.24 40.80 13.60
CA LEU A 816 13.89 40.28 13.31
C LEU A 816 13.03 40.17 14.59
N ILE A 817 13.61 39.73 15.70
CA ILE A 817 12.92 39.68 17.00
C ILE A 817 12.55 41.11 17.45
N ALA A 818 13.47 42.07 17.28
CA ALA A 818 13.20 43.46 17.63
C ALA A 818 12.08 44.06 16.76
N GLU A 819 12.06 43.78 15.45
CA GLU A 819 10.99 44.22 14.54
C GLU A 819 9.64 43.58 14.87
N LEU A 820 9.61 42.27 15.19
CA LEU A 820 8.40 41.62 15.68
C LEU A 820 7.89 42.29 16.95
N GLY A 821 8.78 42.66 17.87
CA GLY A 821 8.43 43.37 19.11
C GLY A 821 7.83 44.77 18.89
N GLN A 822 8.01 45.38 17.73
CA GLN A 822 7.42 46.68 17.38
C GLN A 822 5.98 46.56 16.86
N LEU A 823 5.53 45.36 16.47
CA LEU A 823 4.18 45.13 16.00
C LEU A 823 3.20 45.04 17.19
N ASP A 824 2.08 45.73 17.09
CA ASP A 824 1.00 45.67 18.07
C ASP A 824 0.11 44.44 17.86
N LYS A 825 0.31 43.41 18.70
CA LYS A 825 -0.47 42.16 18.67
C LYS A 825 -1.99 42.39 18.76
N ALA A 826 -2.42 43.39 19.53
CA ALA A 826 -3.84 43.65 19.79
C ALA A 826 -4.61 44.17 18.56
N LYS A 827 -3.90 44.59 17.51
CA LYS A 827 -4.50 45.05 16.24
C LYS A 827 -4.76 43.92 15.24
N TYR A 828 -4.34 42.69 15.53
CA TYR A 828 -4.65 41.53 14.71
C TYR A 828 -6.01 40.96 15.15
N PRO A 829 -7.01 40.88 14.25
CA PRO A 829 -8.33 40.38 14.59
C PRO A 829 -8.27 38.87 14.83
N VAL A 830 -8.80 38.41 15.96
CA VAL A 830 -8.94 36.98 16.26
C VAL A 830 -10.39 36.57 16.04
N GLY A 831 -10.62 35.60 15.16
CA GLY A 831 -11.95 35.08 14.83
C GLY A 831 -12.51 34.16 15.91
N GLU A 832 -13.72 33.64 15.69
CA GLU A 832 -14.42 32.74 16.62
C GLU A 832 -13.66 31.42 16.89
N SER A 833 -12.81 30.99 15.95
CA SER A 833 -11.91 29.84 16.09
C SER A 833 -10.71 30.09 17.02
N GLY A 834 -10.57 31.31 17.56
CA GLY A 834 -9.43 31.70 18.39
C GLY A 834 -8.14 31.96 17.59
N ARG A 835 -8.24 32.07 16.26
CA ARG A 835 -7.10 32.29 15.35
C ARG A 835 -7.29 33.58 14.55
N CYS A 836 -6.19 34.22 14.16
CA CYS A 836 -6.20 35.39 13.27
C CYS A 836 -6.16 35.00 11.79
N PHE A 837 -5.51 33.88 11.49
CA PHE A 837 -5.28 33.38 10.15
C PHE A 837 -5.72 31.91 10.05
N GLU A 838 -6.14 31.48 8.86
CA GLU A 838 -6.53 30.09 8.62
C GLU A 838 -5.36 29.30 8.01
N PRO A 839 -4.69 28.39 8.71
CA PRO A 839 -3.65 27.56 8.11
C PRO A 839 -4.25 26.61 7.07
N ALA A 840 -3.66 26.57 5.86
CA ALA A 840 -4.08 25.63 4.83
C ALA A 840 -3.53 24.23 5.14
N GLN A 841 -4.39 23.34 5.65
CA GLN A 841 -4.04 21.94 5.85
C GLN A 841 -4.05 21.22 4.50
N PHE A 842 -2.96 20.52 4.18
CA PHE A 842 -2.80 19.89 2.88
C PHE A 842 -3.86 18.81 2.64
N GLU A 843 -4.81 19.12 1.76
CA GLU A 843 -5.81 18.20 1.22
C GLU A 843 -5.57 17.97 -0.27
N LYS A 844 -5.32 16.71 -0.64
CA LYS A 844 -4.98 16.27 -2.01
C LYS A 844 -6.22 15.89 -2.82
N ASP A 845 -7.30 15.47 -2.16
CA ASP A 845 -8.49 14.90 -2.80
C ASP A 845 -9.60 15.94 -3.04
N ASP A 846 -9.32 17.23 -2.80
CA ASP A 846 -10.16 18.37 -3.19
C ASP A 846 -9.44 19.24 -4.24
N ASP A 847 -9.84 19.10 -5.50
CA ASP A 847 -9.22 19.84 -6.61
C ASP A 847 -9.60 21.33 -6.63
N SER A 848 -10.56 21.76 -5.79
CA SER A 848 -11.08 23.14 -5.75
C SER A 848 -10.31 24.08 -4.81
N ASN A 849 -9.43 23.54 -3.97
CA ASN A 849 -8.68 24.25 -2.91
C ASN A 849 -7.34 24.84 -3.37
N TYR A 850 -6.91 24.60 -4.61
CA TYR A 850 -5.62 25.02 -5.19
C TYR A 850 -4.34 24.40 -4.59
N HIS A 851 -4.41 23.43 -3.68
CA HIS A 851 -3.22 22.80 -3.08
C HIS A 851 -2.35 22.10 -4.13
N ILE A 852 -2.90 21.09 -4.82
CA ILE A 852 -2.16 20.37 -5.88
C ILE A 852 -1.85 21.29 -7.05
N SER A 853 -2.74 22.26 -7.36
CA SER A 853 -2.50 23.24 -8.41
C SER A 853 -1.23 24.06 -8.13
N PHE A 854 -1.09 24.60 -6.92
CA PHE A 854 0.11 25.31 -6.50
C PHE A 854 1.36 24.44 -6.62
N ILE A 855 1.33 23.22 -6.06
CA ILE A 855 2.48 22.30 -6.08
C ILE A 855 2.87 21.96 -7.52
N THR A 856 1.89 21.72 -8.39
CA THR A 856 2.12 21.41 -9.82
C THR A 856 2.82 22.57 -10.52
N GLN A 857 2.31 23.79 -10.38
CA GLN A 857 2.92 24.94 -11.05
C GLN A 857 4.29 25.28 -10.47
N ALA A 858 4.44 25.25 -9.14
CA ALA A 858 5.72 25.50 -8.48
C ALA A 858 6.78 24.47 -8.92
N SER A 859 6.42 23.19 -8.96
CA SER A 859 7.27 22.10 -9.46
C SER A 859 7.63 22.30 -10.93
N ASN A 860 6.67 22.55 -11.80
CA ASN A 860 6.91 22.69 -13.25
C ASN A 860 7.74 23.92 -13.60
N LEU A 861 7.57 25.05 -12.90
CA LEU A 861 8.43 26.22 -13.05
C LEU A 861 9.87 25.91 -12.66
N ARG A 862 10.07 25.22 -11.53
CA ARG A 862 11.40 24.75 -11.11
C ARG A 862 11.96 23.71 -12.08
N ALA A 863 11.13 22.82 -12.61
CA ALA A 863 11.54 21.85 -13.63
C ALA A 863 12.05 22.59 -14.89
N ALA A 864 11.37 23.64 -15.32
CA ALA A 864 11.80 24.50 -16.42
C ALA A 864 13.15 25.20 -16.14
N ASN A 865 13.42 25.66 -14.91
CA ASN A 865 14.74 26.20 -14.55
C ASN A 865 15.86 25.19 -14.86
N TYR A 866 15.66 23.91 -14.54
CA TYR A 866 16.68 22.86 -14.65
C TYR A 866 16.53 21.96 -15.89
N LYS A 867 15.64 22.34 -16.83
CA LYS A 867 15.35 21.59 -18.06
C LYS A 867 14.92 20.15 -17.76
N ILE A 868 14.09 19.98 -16.74
CA ILE A 868 13.48 18.71 -16.36
C ILE A 868 12.11 18.65 -17.03
N GLN A 869 11.73 17.48 -17.52
CA GLN A 869 10.40 17.27 -18.11
C GLN A 869 9.31 17.52 -17.07
N PRO A 870 8.31 18.40 -17.34
CA PRO A 870 7.26 18.73 -16.40
C PRO A 870 6.33 17.53 -16.13
N ALA A 871 5.60 17.59 -15.01
CA ALA A 871 4.54 16.65 -14.68
C ALA A 871 3.17 17.31 -14.85
N ASP A 872 2.18 16.52 -15.27
CA ASP A 872 0.77 16.94 -15.21
C ASP A 872 0.25 16.97 -13.76
N PHE A 873 -0.98 17.47 -13.60
CA PHE A 873 -1.66 17.57 -12.32
C PHE A 873 -1.80 16.22 -11.61
N HIS A 874 -2.10 15.14 -12.35
CA HIS A 874 -2.35 13.82 -11.76
C HIS A 874 -1.06 13.15 -11.28
N LYS A 875 0.02 13.25 -12.06
CA LYS A 875 1.35 12.79 -11.66
C LYS A 875 1.85 13.56 -10.44
N THR A 876 1.63 14.88 -10.39
CA THR A 876 1.92 15.68 -9.20
C THR A 876 1.07 15.27 -8.00
N LYS A 877 -0.26 15.09 -8.16
CA LYS A 877 -1.17 14.61 -7.10
C LYS A 877 -0.70 13.27 -6.54
N LYS A 878 -0.28 12.33 -7.40
CA LYS A 878 0.27 11.01 -7.02
C LYS A 878 1.50 11.16 -6.10
N ILE A 879 2.48 11.95 -6.54
CA ILE A 879 3.76 12.09 -5.85
C ILE A 879 3.62 12.94 -4.58
N ALA A 880 3.06 14.16 -4.69
CA ALA A 880 2.90 15.08 -3.56
C ALA A 880 1.93 14.55 -2.50
N GLY A 881 0.86 13.89 -2.94
CA GLY A 881 -0.13 13.28 -2.06
C GLY A 881 0.32 11.96 -1.44
N ARG A 882 1.51 11.45 -1.79
CA ARG A 882 2.01 10.11 -1.41
C ARG A 882 0.94 9.05 -1.61
N ILE A 883 0.27 9.10 -2.77
CA ILE A 883 -0.85 8.21 -3.08
C ILE A 883 -0.33 6.79 -3.24
N ILE A 884 -0.70 5.92 -2.30
CA ILE A 884 -0.46 4.48 -2.40
C ILE A 884 -1.44 3.90 -3.44
N PRO A 885 -0.95 3.32 -4.55
CA PRO A 885 -1.80 2.62 -5.52
C PRO A 885 -2.50 1.44 -4.86
N ALA A 886 -3.80 1.27 -5.12
CA ALA A 886 -4.58 0.18 -4.58
C ALA A 886 -5.75 -0.20 -5.49
N ILE A 887 -6.04 -1.50 -5.57
CA ILE A 887 -7.12 -2.08 -6.39
C ILE A 887 -7.82 -3.21 -5.62
N ALA A 888 -9.14 -3.32 -5.81
CA ALA A 888 -9.98 -4.28 -5.09
C ALA A 888 -9.57 -5.75 -5.30
N THR A 889 -9.05 -6.09 -6.47
CA THR A 889 -8.60 -7.45 -6.84
C THR A 889 -7.51 -7.96 -5.90
N THR A 890 -6.45 -7.19 -5.71
CA THR A 890 -5.32 -7.53 -4.83
C THR A 890 -5.75 -7.57 -3.36
N THR A 891 -6.59 -6.62 -2.93
CA THR A 891 -7.12 -6.58 -1.55
C THR A 891 -8.00 -7.81 -1.24
N ALA A 892 -8.92 -8.18 -2.13
CA ALA A 892 -9.74 -9.39 -1.98
C ALA A 892 -8.88 -10.65 -1.94
N MET A 893 -7.89 -10.73 -2.83
CA MET A 893 -7.01 -11.89 -2.92
C MET A 893 -6.23 -12.12 -1.61
N ILE A 894 -5.53 -11.09 -1.11
CA ILE A 894 -4.68 -11.24 0.08
C ILE A 894 -5.49 -11.48 1.36
N THR A 895 -6.66 -10.84 1.48
CA THR A 895 -7.56 -11.06 2.64
C THR A 895 -8.15 -12.46 2.66
N GLY A 896 -8.32 -13.08 1.48
CA GLY A 896 -8.62 -14.50 1.34
C GLY A 896 -7.52 -15.39 1.94
N LEU A 897 -6.26 -15.15 1.59
CA LEU A 897 -5.12 -15.89 2.17
C LEU A 897 -5.01 -15.70 3.69
N VAL A 898 -5.19 -14.48 4.19
CA VAL A 898 -5.21 -14.21 5.64
C VAL A 898 -6.38 -14.91 6.33
N GLY A 899 -7.55 -14.99 5.68
CA GLY A 899 -8.70 -15.75 6.19
C GLY A 899 -8.42 -17.25 6.32
N LEU A 900 -7.55 -17.81 5.47
CA LEU A 900 -7.08 -19.19 5.59
C LEU A 900 -6.13 -19.37 6.80
N GLU A 901 -5.21 -18.44 7.03
CA GLU A 901 -4.35 -18.47 8.23
C GLU A 901 -5.16 -18.28 9.52
N LEU A 902 -6.26 -17.52 9.49
CA LEU A 902 -7.17 -17.38 10.63
C LEU A 902 -7.72 -18.75 11.07
N TYR A 903 -8.12 -19.62 10.14
CA TYR A 903 -8.57 -20.97 10.51
C TYR A 903 -7.51 -21.75 11.29
N LYS A 904 -6.23 -21.56 10.96
CA LYS A 904 -5.11 -22.22 11.65
C LYS A 904 -4.89 -21.63 13.03
N VAL A 905 -4.87 -20.31 13.15
CA VAL A 905 -4.70 -19.63 14.44
C VAL A 905 -5.80 -20.02 15.43
N VAL A 906 -7.04 -20.13 14.98
CA VAL A 906 -8.17 -20.51 15.84
C VAL A 906 -8.05 -21.95 16.35
N GLN A 907 -7.45 -22.88 15.60
CA GLN A 907 -7.17 -24.24 16.09
C GLN A 907 -6.14 -24.27 17.23
N GLY A 908 -5.43 -23.16 17.46
CA GLY A 908 -4.60 -22.93 18.64
C GLY A 908 -3.24 -23.64 18.59
N ALA A 909 -2.66 -23.85 19.77
CA ALA A 909 -1.27 -24.31 19.94
C ALA A 909 -0.98 -25.72 19.39
N SER A 910 -2.00 -26.46 18.94
CA SER A 910 -1.83 -27.76 18.28
C SER A 910 -1.30 -27.64 16.86
N VAL A 911 -1.46 -26.50 16.20
CA VAL A 911 -0.99 -26.30 14.83
C VAL A 911 0.52 -26.03 14.85
N PRO A 912 1.33 -26.87 14.19
CA PRO A 912 2.78 -26.69 14.15
C PRO A 912 3.18 -25.59 13.16
N ILE A 913 4.37 -25.01 13.36
CA ILE A 913 4.84 -23.81 12.61
C ILE A 913 4.86 -24.05 11.09
N GLU A 914 5.18 -25.28 10.67
CA GLU A 914 5.30 -25.73 9.29
C GLU A 914 3.96 -25.74 8.54
N ARG A 915 2.83 -25.51 9.23
CA ARG A 915 1.50 -25.37 8.60
C ARG A 915 1.12 -23.92 8.33
N TYR A 916 1.74 -22.96 8.99
CA TYR A 916 1.50 -21.53 8.74
C TYR A 916 2.20 -21.07 7.46
N ARG A 917 1.64 -20.06 6.79
CA ARG A 917 2.21 -19.49 5.57
C ARG A 917 2.21 -17.97 5.60
N ASN A 918 3.39 -17.37 5.51
CA ASN A 918 3.55 -16.01 5.03
C ASN A 918 3.44 -16.02 3.50
N SER A 919 2.76 -15.03 2.93
CA SER A 919 2.52 -14.98 1.48
C SER A 919 3.05 -13.68 0.90
N PHE A 920 3.67 -13.77 -0.28
CA PHE A 920 4.14 -12.65 -1.09
C PHE A 920 3.61 -12.86 -2.50
N VAL A 921 2.82 -11.91 -2.98
CA VAL A 921 2.07 -12.07 -4.24
C VAL A 921 2.26 -10.85 -5.10
N ASN A 922 2.38 -11.05 -6.42
CA ASN A 922 2.27 -9.98 -7.40
C ASN A 922 1.38 -10.43 -8.56
N LEU A 923 0.14 -9.94 -8.61
CA LEU A 923 -0.81 -10.34 -9.65
C LEU A 923 -0.47 -9.82 -11.05
N ALA A 924 0.47 -8.86 -11.18
CA ALA A 924 0.97 -8.41 -12.47
C ALA A 924 1.81 -9.48 -13.17
N LEU A 925 2.62 -10.22 -12.40
CA LEU A 925 3.54 -11.24 -12.91
C LEU A 925 2.93 -12.63 -13.07
N PRO A 926 1.63 -12.77 -12.75
CA PRO A 926 1.09 -13.42 -11.55
C PRO A 926 2.14 -14.29 -10.86
N SER A 927 2.58 -13.92 -9.66
CA SER A 927 3.56 -14.69 -8.89
C SER A 927 3.04 -14.89 -7.48
N PHE A 928 3.13 -16.12 -6.98
CA PHE A 928 2.73 -16.52 -5.64
C PHE A 928 3.91 -17.21 -4.97
N VAL A 929 4.40 -16.62 -3.89
CA VAL A 929 5.47 -17.18 -3.07
C VAL A 929 4.94 -17.30 -1.66
N GLN A 930 4.96 -18.52 -1.13
CA GLN A 930 4.64 -18.77 0.27
C GLN A 930 5.87 -19.29 0.98
N SER A 931 6.03 -18.89 2.24
CA SER A 931 7.10 -19.35 3.11
C SER A 931 6.54 -19.67 4.50
N GLU A 932 7.18 -20.59 5.20
CA GLU A 932 6.94 -20.74 6.63
C GLU A 932 7.31 -19.45 7.37
N PRO A 933 6.58 -19.06 8.44
CA PRO A 933 7.01 -17.99 9.31
C PRO A 933 8.34 -18.33 9.97
N MET A 934 9.19 -17.33 10.16
CA MET A 934 10.43 -17.52 10.90
C MET A 934 10.10 -17.82 12.37
N PRO A 935 10.76 -18.82 12.99
CA PRO A 935 10.60 -19.07 14.42
C PRO A 935 11.17 -17.91 15.23
N CYS A 936 10.62 -17.67 16.42
CA CYS A 936 11.19 -16.69 17.34
C CYS A 936 12.65 -17.04 17.69
N THR A 937 13.50 -16.01 17.72
CA THR A 937 14.90 -16.17 18.12
C THR A 937 14.99 -16.58 19.58
N LYS A 938 15.65 -17.71 19.84
CA LYS A 938 16.01 -18.15 21.19
C LYS A 938 17.37 -17.58 21.55
N ASN A 939 17.39 -16.68 22.54
CA ASN A 939 18.61 -16.04 23.00
C ASN A 939 19.51 -17.08 23.69
N LYS A 940 20.77 -17.17 23.26
CA LYS A 940 21.75 -18.13 23.77
C LYS A 940 23.02 -17.43 24.17
N SER A 941 23.56 -17.80 25.32
CA SER A 941 24.80 -17.25 25.83
C SER A 941 25.95 -17.57 24.87
N ASP A 942 26.71 -16.55 24.47
CA ASP A 942 27.89 -16.66 23.60
C ASP A 942 29.11 -16.08 24.33
N PRO A 943 29.92 -16.94 24.98
CA PRO A 943 31.13 -16.51 25.67
C PRO A 943 32.13 -15.79 24.77
N ALA A 944 32.13 -16.05 23.45
CA ALA A 944 33.05 -15.39 22.52
C ALA A 944 32.65 -13.94 22.23
N LYS A 945 31.37 -13.59 22.42
CA LYS A 945 30.84 -12.22 22.26
C LYS A 945 30.61 -11.50 23.60
N GLY A 946 30.87 -12.18 24.73
CA GLY A 946 30.59 -11.65 26.06
C GLY A 946 29.09 -11.49 26.36
N LEU A 947 28.23 -12.23 25.64
CA LEU A 947 26.78 -12.16 25.82
C LEU A 947 26.32 -13.31 26.72
N LYS A 948 25.68 -13.00 27.85
CA LYS A 948 25.05 -13.97 28.74
C LYS A 948 23.56 -13.68 28.83
N TYR A 949 22.73 -14.72 28.83
CA TYR A 949 21.26 -14.61 28.90
C TYR A 949 20.70 -15.40 30.07
N TYR A 950 19.66 -14.87 30.74
CA TYR A 950 18.97 -15.58 31.81
C TYR A 950 17.45 -15.34 31.79
N PRO A 951 16.61 -16.40 31.73
CA PRO A 951 16.97 -17.82 31.59
C PRO A 951 17.46 -18.15 30.18
N GLU A 952 18.40 -19.08 30.04
CA GLU A 952 18.92 -19.51 28.73
C GLU A 952 17.78 -19.92 27.78
N GLY A 953 17.80 -19.42 26.55
CA GLY A 953 16.81 -19.75 25.52
C GLY A 953 15.52 -18.93 25.55
N TRP A 954 15.44 -17.88 26.38
CA TRP A 954 14.28 -16.96 26.37
C TRP A 954 14.12 -16.28 25.00
N THR A 955 12.88 -15.91 24.69
CA THR A 955 12.47 -15.33 23.40
C THR A 955 11.76 -14.00 23.61
N LEU A 956 11.52 -13.24 22.55
CA LEU A 956 10.73 -11.99 22.62
C LEU A 956 9.34 -12.15 23.28
N TRP A 957 8.82 -13.37 23.37
CA TRP A 957 7.51 -13.69 23.97
C TRP A 957 7.57 -14.00 25.47
N ASP A 958 8.77 -14.08 26.05
CA ASP A 958 8.95 -14.33 27.47
C ASP A 958 9.01 -13.01 28.23
N ASN A 959 8.43 -12.99 29.43
CA ASN A 959 8.46 -11.84 30.33
C ASN A 959 8.97 -12.31 31.69
N PHE A 960 9.70 -11.45 32.39
CA PHE A 960 10.16 -11.73 33.74
C PHE A 960 9.12 -11.25 34.75
N VAL A 961 8.37 -12.15 35.38
CA VAL A 961 7.24 -11.78 36.27
C VAL A 961 7.63 -11.86 37.74
N ILE A 962 7.44 -10.76 38.47
CA ILE A 962 7.62 -10.67 39.92
C ILE A 962 6.25 -10.56 40.57
N ASP A 963 5.83 -11.64 41.24
CA ASP A 963 4.52 -11.78 41.89
C ASP A 963 4.65 -11.77 43.43
N GLU A 964 5.40 -10.79 43.95
CA GLU A 964 5.65 -10.62 45.39
C GLU A 964 4.86 -9.45 46.00
N GLY A 965 4.04 -8.76 45.19
CA GLY A 965 3.35 -7.53 45.55
C GLY A 965 4.22 -6.28 45.34
N ASP A 966 3.79 -5.18 45.94
CA ASP A 966 4.49 -3.89 45.83
C ASP A 966 5.75 -3.85 46.72
N ILE A 967 6.89 -4.19 46.10
CA ILE A 967 8.20 -4.33 46.75
C ILE A 967 9.02 -3.04 46.75
N THR A 968 9.98 -2.94 47.66
CA THR A 968 11.00 -1.89 47.67
C THR A 968 12.12 -2.15 46.67
N PHE A 969 12.90 -1.10 46.35
CA PHE A 969 14.13 -1.30 45.56
C PHE A 969 15.06 -2.34 46.20
N GLN A 970 15.27 -2.31 47.52
CA GLN A 970 16.11 -3.30 48.21
C GLN A 970 15.58 -4.73 48.01
N GLN A 971 14.27 -4.92 48.15
CA GLN A 971 13.65 -6.24 47.97
C GLN A 971 13.78 -6.75 46.53
N LEU A 972 13.76 -5.86 45.52
CA LEU A 972 14.04 -6.21 44.14
C LEU A 972 15.48 -6.71 43.98
N LEU A 973 16.47 -5.97 44.50
CA LEU A 973 17.89 -6.37 44.45
C LEU A 973 18.11 -7.73 45.13
N ASP A 974 17.55 -7.89 46.33
CA ASP A 974 17.66 -9.12 47.12
C ASP A 974 17.01 -10.30 46.40
N LEU A 975 15.87 -10.09 45.72
CA LEU A 975 15.16 -11.11 44.97
C LEU A 975 15.98 -11.61 43.78
N PHE A 976 16.54 -10.69 42.97
CA PHE A 976 17.40 -11.06 41.84
C PHE A 976 18.64 -11.81 42.30
N LYS A 977 19.29 -11.36 43.39
CA LYS A 977 20.46 -12.06 43.94
C LYS A 977 20.09 -13.44 44.49
N ALA A 978 19.05 -13.54 45.31
CA ALA A 978 18.72 -14.78 46.02
C ALA A 978 18.07 -15.84 45.12
N LYS A 979 17.20 -15.45 44.19
CA LYS A 979 16.47 -16.40 43.33
C LYS A 979 17.18 -16.70 42.01
N HIS A 980 17.96 -15.75 41.48
CA HIS A 980 18.50 -15.84 40.13
C HIS A 980 20.03 -15.74 40.07
N ASN A 981 20.69 -15.44 41.19
CA ASN A 981 22.13 -15.17 41.28
C ASN A 981 22.58 -14.02 40.36
N LEU A 982 21.73 -13.00 40.21
CA LEU A 982 21.98 -11.82 39.38
C LEU A 982 22.05 -10.57 40.24
N GLU A 983 22.99 -9.67 39.93
CA GLU A 983 23.11 -8.35 40.53
C GLU A 983 22.44 -7.31 39.64
N VAL A 984 21.47 -6.57 40.17
CA VAL A 984 20.79 -5.51 39.42
C VAL A 984 21.65 -4.26 39.37
N THR A 985 22.06 -3.85 38.16
CA THR A 985 22.90 -2.67 37.93
C THR A 985 22.07 -1.42 37.69
N SER A 986 20.87 -1.57 37.13
CA SER A 986 19.95 -0.44 36.99
C SER A 986 18.50 -0.87 36.86
N VAL A 987 17.60 0.05 37.19
CA VAL A 987 16.16 -0.09 36.96
C VAL A 987 15.66 1.18 36.28
N SER A 988 14.93 1.02 35.18
CA SER A 988 14.30 2.11 34.45
C SER A 988 12.79 1.91 34.33
N CYS A 989 12.07 3.03 34.25
CA CYS A 989 10.63 3.08 34.09
C CYS A 989 10.33 4.01 32.90
N GLY A 990 9.89 3.44 31.77
CA GLY A 990 9.92 4.15 30.48
C GLY A 990 11.34 4.60 30.14
N THR A 991 11.51 5.86 29.72
CA THR A 991 12.83 6.45 29.43
C THR A 991 13.58 6.94 30.68
N THR A 992 12.99 6.80 31.88
CA THR A 992 13.55 7.37 33.12
C THR A 992 14.28 6.32 33.94
N LEU A 993 15.57 6.55 34.21
CA LEU A 993 16.40 5.73 35.08
C LEU A 993 16.05 5.99 36.57
N VAL A 994 15.37 5.04 37.22
CA VAL A 994 14.85 5.21 38.60
C VAL A 994 15.82 4.70 39.67
N TYR A 995 16.67 3.73 39.36
CA TYR A 995 17.72 3.23 40.24
C TYR A 995 19.02 2.96 39.49
N ASN A 996 20.15 3.36 40.08
CA ASN A 996 21.49 3.03 39.65
C ASN A 996 22.45 3.21 40.87
N PRO A 997 23.36 2.28 41.17
CA PRO A 997 24.25 2.34 42.33
C PRO A 997 25.24 3.51 42.29
N TYR A 998 25.48 4.11 41.12
CA TYR A 998 26.32 5.30 40.96
C TYR A 998 25.60 6.61 41.28
N PHE A 999 24.27 6.59 41.51
CA PHE A 999 23.56 7.80 41.91
C PHE A 999 23.99 8.26 43.31
N PRO A 1000 24.27 9.57 43.52
CA PRO A 1000 24.72 10.09 44.81
C PRO A 1000 23.80 9.74 46.00
N ASN A 1001 22.49 9.59 45.74
CA ASN A 1001 21.46 9.31 46.75
C ASN A 1001 20.77 7.94 46.57
N HIS A 1002 21.36 6.98 45.84
CA HIS A 1002 20.73 5.67 45.60
C HIS A 1002 20.36 4.95 46.90
N LYS A 1003 21.23 5.03 47.91
CA LYS A 1003 21.01 4.38 49.22
C LYS A 1003 19.73 4.85 49.93
N ASN A 1004 19.34 6.11 49.70
CA ASN A 1004 18.12 6.67 50.30
C ASN A 1004 16.85 6.12 49.64
N ARG A 1005 16.95 5.56 48.43
CA ARG A 1005 15.80 4.99 47.67
C ARG A 1005 15.56 3.52 47.97
N LEU A 1006 16.54 2.81 48.54
CA LEU A 1006 16.47 1.35 48.76
C LEU A 1006 15.25 0.90 49.58
N GLY A 1007 14.86 1.70 50.58
CA GLY A 1007 13.69 1.44 51.41
C GLY A 1007 12.35 1.88 50.82
N THR A 1008 12.35 2.60 49.69
CA THR A 1008 11.13 3.11 49.05
C THR A 1008 10.52 2.05 48.14
N LYS A 1009 9.19 1.98 48.13
CA LYS A 1009 8.44 1.15 47.18
C LYS A 1009 8.63 1.68 45.76
N ILE A 1010 8.82 0.78 44.79
CA ILE A 1010 9.10 1.17 43.41
C ILE A 1010 7.93 1.98 42.84
N SER A 1011 6.69 1.53 43.08
CA SER A 1011 5.47 2.22 42.64
C SER A 1011 5.31 3.63 43.23
N GLU A 1012 5.60 3.79 44.52
CA GLU A 1012 5.55 5.09 45.23
C GLU A 1012 6.56 6.09 44.64
N PHE A 1013 7.78 5.62 44.37
CA PHE A 1013 8.80 6.46 43.74
C PHE A 1013 8.38 6.86 42.32
N VAL A 1014 7.85 5.94 41.53
CA VAL A 1014 7.40 6.22 40.15
C VAL A 1014 6.26 7.24 40.14
N ARG A 1015 5.24 7.07 40.99
CA ARG A 1015 4.11 8.03 41.09
C ARG A 1015 4.56 9.45 41.44
N THR A 1016 5.58 9.58 42.28
CA THR A 1016 6.02 10.90 42.79
C THR A 1016 7.11 11.54 41.94
N SER A 1017 7.93 10.73 41.28
CA SER A 1017 9.19 11.18 40.67
C SER A 1017 9.30 10.91 39.17
N VAL A 1018 8.34 10.18 38.58
CA VAL A 1018 8.29 9.89 37.14
C VAL A 1018 6.90 10.25 36.59
N PRO A 1019 6.56 11.55 36.46
CA PRO A 1019 5.23 11.99 36.03
C PRO A 1019 4.85 11.47 34.63
N SER A 1020 5.84 11.14 33.80
CA SER A 1020 5.65 10.66 32.43
C SER A 1020 5.17 9.20 32.34
N TYR A 1021 5.17 8.43 33.42
CA TYR A 1021 4.78 7.01 33.40
C TYR A 1021 3.28 6.78 33.74
N ASP A 1022 2.60 7.77 34.34
CA ASP A 1022 1.18 7.75 34.70
C ASP A 1022 0.69 6.44 35.39
N LEU A 1023 1.35 6.04 36.48
CA LEU A 1023 0.93 4.85 37.26
C LEU A 1023 -0.31 5.14 38.14
N LYS A 1024 -1.44 4.51 37.83
CA LYS A 1024 -2.72 4.71 38.54
C LYS A 1024 -2.82 3.82 39.78
N ASP A 1025 -3.72 4.16 40.69
CA ASP A 1025 -4.01 3.34 41.89
C ASP A 1025 -4.78 2.06 41.56
N THR A 1026 -5.44 2.03 40.40
CA THR A 1026 -6.19 0.87 39.89
C THR A 1026 -5.34 -0.16 39.19
N ASP A 1027 -4.08 0.17 38.88
CA ASP A 1027 -3.19 -0.71 38.13
C ASP A 1027 -2.81 -1.92 38.97
N LYS A 1028 -2.77 -3.09 38.33
CA LYS A 1028 -2.44 -4.38 38.97
C LYS A 1028 -0.99 -4.79 38.77
N HIS A 1029 -0.25 -4.07 37.94
CA HIS A 1029 1.16 -4.29 37.69
C HIS A 1029 1.79 -3.02 37.11
N MET A 1030 3.12 -3.01 37.09
CA MET A 1030 3.91 -2.05 36.34
C MET A 1030 5.05 -2.76 35.61
N TYR A 1031 5.50 -2.16 34.52
CA TYR A 1031 6.61 -2.59 33.70
C TYR A 1031 7.87 -1.81 34.06
N ILE A 1032 8.96 -2.52 34.30
CA ILE A 1032 10.28 -1.94 34.54
C ILE A 1032 11.30 -2.65 33.64
N VAL A 1033 12.32 -1.90 33.23
CA VAL A 1033 13.51 -2.45 32.56
C VAL A 1033 14.58 -2.64 33.62
N VAL A 1034 15.16 -3.84 33.71
CA VAL A 1034 16.17 -4.18 34.71
C VAL A 1034 17.42 -4.66 33.98
N LEU A 1035 18.54 -3.97 34.19
CA LEU A 1035 19.85 -4.45 33.73
C LEU A 1035 20.51 -5.25 34.86
N THR A 1036 21.13 -6.36 34.52
CA THR A 1036 21.74 -7.28 35.48
C THR A 1036 23.16 -7.69 35.10
N GLU A 1037 23.96 -8.01 36.09
CA GLU A 1037 25.29 -8.63 35.97
C GLU A 1037 25.33 -9.96 36.73
N ASP A 1038 26.27 -10.84 36.37
CA ASP A 1038 26.60 -12.03 37.15
C ASP A 1038 27.65 -11.74 38.24
N GLU A 1039 28.02 -12.76 39.02
CA GLU A 1039 29.00 -12.63 40.11
C GLU A 1039 30.42 -12.27 39.63
N GLU A 1040 30.69 -12.42 38.34
CA GLU A 1040 31.96 -12.04 37.71
C GLU A 1040 31.93 -10.60 37.16
N GLY A 1041 30.79 -9.91 37.25
CA GLY A 1041 30.58 -8.55 36.74
C GLY A 1041 30.37 -8.49 35.23
N ASN A 1042 29.93 -9.58 34.60
CA ASN A 1042 29.55 -9.56 33.19
C ASN A 1042 28.06 -9.25 33.05
N ASP A 1043 27.71 -8.44 32.05
CA ASP A 1043 26.32 -8.15 31.71
C ASP A 1043 25.55 -9.45 31.37
N VAL A 1044 24.37 -9.58 31.99
CA VAL A 1044 23.42 -10.67 31.72
C VAL A 1044 22.10 -10.06 31.28
N GLU A 1045 21.63 -10.45 30.10
CA GLU A 1045 20.37 -9.99 29.53
C GLU A 1045 19.22 -10.93 29.95
N ILE A 1046 18.17 -10.34 30.50
CA ILE A 1046 16.96 -11.03 30.94
C ILE A 1046 15.77 -10.60 30.06
N PRO A 1047 14.66 -11.36 30.05
CA PRO A 1047 13.44 -10.93 29.38
C PRO A 1047 12.99 -9.52 29.82
N ASP A 1048 12.79 -8.64 28.84
CA ASP A 1048 12.32 -7.25 28.99
C ASP A 1048 10.96 -7.11 28.29
N PRO A 1049 9.93 -6.51 28.93
CA PRO A 1049 9.95 -5.91 30.28
C PRO A 1049 9.78 -6.89 31.45
N VAL A 1050 10.34 -6.48 32.60
CA VAL A 1050 10.05 -7.10 33.89
C VAL A 1050 8.69 -6.59 34.38
N ILE A 1051 7.79 -7.52 34.70
CA ILE A 1051 6.43 -7.23 35.15
C ILE A 1051 6.37 -7.35 36.68
N LEU A 1052 6.23 -6.23 37.37
CA LEU A 1052 6.01 -6.18 38.81
C LEU A 1052 4.51 -6.15 39.11
N LYS A 1053 3.96 -7.20 39.71
CA LYS A 1053 2.54 -7.26 40.07
C LYS A 1053 2.26 -6.66 41.44
N PHE A 1054 1.18 -5.88 41.52
CA PHE A 1054 0.60 -5.38 42.75
C PHE A 1054 -0.50 -6.34 43.22
N LYS A 1055 -0.71 -6.43 44.54
CA LYS A 1055 -1.74 -7.28 45.15
C LYS A 1055 -3.00 -6.51 45.45
#